data_AF-A0A8S0SAG3-F1
#
_entry.id   AF-A0A8S0SAG3-F1
#
_cell.length_a   1.000
_cell.length_b   1.000
_cell.length_c   1.000
_cell.angle_alpha   90.00
_cell.angle_beta   90.00
_cell.angle_gamma   90.00
#
_symmetry.space_group_name_H-M   'P 1'
#
loop_
_entity.id
_entity.type
_entity.pdbx_description
1 polymer ?
#
loop_
_entity_poly.entity_id
_entity_poly.type
_entity_poly.pdbx_seq_one_letter_code
_entity_poly.pdbx_strand_id
1 'polypeptide(L)'
;MAAANDVQTKKEIYAPYNILPLDSAGASQSIMQLEEVKASVAALWNTRGLSWPASFEQQRQKAGELDLLDWLRAMFGFQRDNVRNQREHLILLLANIHTRLIPKPEPLNKLDDRAVDALMNKLFKNYKTWCKYLGRKHSLRLPQGQQDVQQRKILYMGLYLLIWGEAANVRFMPECLCYIFHNMAYELHGLLAGNVSIVTGENIKPSYGGDDEAFLRKVITPIYRVIERETKTSKNGKAPHSAWCNYDDLNEYFWSSDCFSLGWPMSDGGEFFKLTKDSAKGKQAPHKKRGSMGKSFFVESRSFWHNFRSFDRLWTFYILALQAMIIIAWSDVSILDIFRKDVLYDLSSIFITAAFLRFLQSMLDLILNFPVYLRWKFTDVLRNILKIIVGLAWSIALPICYLHQNNSFSFGKIKDMLSFLDKIKGVPPLYLMTVAVYLLPNLLAVALFLFPMLRRWIENSDWLIVRFFLWWSQPRIYVGRGMHESQFALIKYTIFWVLLLCSKFAFSYFIQIKPLVKPTKDIMRIRHVTYAWHEFFPDAKYNYGAVLSLWVPVILVYFMDPQIWYAIYSTIYGGFIGAFDRLGEIRTLSMLRSRFQSLPGAFNTFLVPSDKKRKRGFFLSKHFNEGSKSKRSEAAKFAQLWNEIICSFREEDLISDRK
;
A
#
# COMPACT_ATOMS: atom_id res chain seq x y z
N MET A 1 -41.16 41.29 11.52
CA MET A 1 -40.11 40.86 12.46
C MET A 1 -40.37 39.47 13.03
N ALA A 2 -41.58 39.14 13.52
CA ALA A 2 -41.89 37.82 14.07
C ALA A 2 -41.60 36.65 13.09
N ALA A 3 -42.04 36.75 11.84
CA ALA A 3 -41.76 35.71 10.83
C ALA A 3 -40.26 35.56 10.47
N ALA A 4 -39.47 36.63 10.56
CA ALA A 4 -38.03 36.57 10.33
C ALA A 4 -37.32 35.87 11.49
N ASN A 5 -37.71 36.18 12.73
CA ASN A 5 -37.23 35.49 13.92
C ASN A 5 -37.68 34.02 13.96
N ASP A 6 -38.89 33.72 13.46
CA ASP A 6 -39.43 32.36 13.38
C ASP A 6 -38.72 31.52 12.30
N VAL A 7 -38.30 32.15 11.19
CA VAL A 7 -37.44 31.51 10.18
C VAL A 7 -36.00 31.36 10.66
N GLN A 8 -35.49 32.31 11.45
CA GLN A 8 -34.16 32.25 12.06
C GLN A 8 -34.08 31.12 13.09
N THR A 9 -35.07 31.02 13.98
CA THR A 9 -35.20 29.94 14.97
C THR A 9 -35.45 28.60 14.30
N LYS A 10 -36.27 28.53 13.25
CA LYS A 10 -36.40 27.31 12.43
C LYS A 10 -35.07 26.92 11.76
N LYS A 11 -34.29 27.87 11.24
CA LYS A 11 -32.94 27.59 10.69
C LYS A 11 -31.94 27.10 11.74
N GLU A 12 -32.06 27.54 12.99
CA GLU A 12 -31.26 27.02 14.11
C GLU A 12 -31.71 25.60 14.51
N ILE A 13 -33.02 25.33 14.52
CA ILE A 13 -33.58 23.99 14.78
C ILE A 13 -33.20 22.99 13.67
N TYR A 14 -33.14 23.43 12.41
CA TYR A 14 -32.72 22.64 11.25
C TYR A 14 -31.23 22.77 10.92
N ALA A 15 -30.38 23.10 11.90
CA ALA A 15 -28.93 23.06 11.70
C ALA A 15 -28.50 21.62 11.36
N PRO A 16 -27.97 21.36 10.16
CA PRO A 16 -27.82 20.00 9.64
C PRO A 16 -26.75 19.19 10.39
N TYR A 17 -27.13 17.97 10.78
CA TYR A 17 -26.31 16.75 10.92
C TYR A 17 -24.98 16.80 11.70
N ASN A 18 -24.94 17.49 12.84
CA ASN A 18 -23.88 17.31 13.83
C ASN A 18 -24.41 16.61 15.08
N ILE A 19 -23.75 15.53 15.51
CA ILE A 19 -24.17 14.70 16.66
C ILE A 19 -23.95 15.47 17.97
N LEU A 20 -22.97 16.38 18.00
CA LEU A 20 -22.69 17.22 19.16
C LEU A 20 -23.40 18.57 19.01
N PRO A 21 -24.48 18.83 19.78
CA PRO A 21 -25.13 20.13 19.76
C PRO A 21 -24.32 21.10 20.62
N LEU A 22 -23.38 21.79 19.99
CA LEU A 22 -22.52 22.77 20.66
C LEU A 22 -23.23 24.10 20.95
N ASP A 23 -24.49 24.24 20.53
CA ASP A 23 -25.33 25.39 20.84
C ASP A 23 -25.86 25.31 22.28
N SER A 24 -26.22 26.46 22.87
CA SER A 24 -26.67 26.57 24.26
C SER A 24 -27.89 25.70 24.59
N ALA A 25 -28.75 25.42 23.60
CA ALA A 25 -29.89 24.51 23.73
C ALA A 25 -29.49 23.02 23.81
N GLY A 26 -28.29 22.67 23.34
CA GLY A 26 -27.74 21.32 23.26
C GLY A 26 -27.01 20.82 24.50
N ALA A 27 -26.62 21.73 25.41
CA ALA A 27 -25.82 21.40 26.59
C ALA A 27 -26.48 20.39 27.54
N SER A 28 -27.81 20.25 27.47
CA SER A 28 -28.59 19.28 28.26
C SER A 28 -28.57 17.85 27.70
N GLN A 29 -28.08 17.64 26.47
CA GLN A 29 -28.04 16.29 25.87
C GLN A 29 -27.04 15.37 26.56
N SER A 30 -27.37 14.07 26.63
CA SER A 30 -26.59 13.05 27.36
C SER A 30 -25.13 12.95 26.90
N ILE A 31 -24.87 13.15 25.60
CA ILE A 31 -23.51 13.11 25.05
C ILE A 31 -22.63 14.26 25.56
N MET A 32 -23.21 15.42 25.81
CA MET A 32 -22.53 16.60 26.37
C MET A 32 -22.28 16.46 27.87
N GLN A 33 -22.92 15.48 28.54
CA GLN A 33 -22.68 15.18 29.95
C GLN A 33 -21.43 14.33 30.19
N LEU A 34 -20.87 13.72 29.15
CA LEU A 34 -19.62 12.96 29.25
C LEU A 34 -18.45 13.90 29.58
N GLU A 35 -17.75 13.64 30.68
CA GLU A 35 -16.66 14.48 31.17
C GLU A 35 -15.52 14.59 30.15
N GLU A 36 -15.25 13.54 29.36
CA GLU A 36 -14.22 13.57 28.31
C GLU A 36 -14.60 14.46 27.13
N VAL A 37 -15.89 14.58 26.83
CA VAL A 37 -16.40 15.48 25.79
C VAL A 37 -16.31 16.92 26.31
N LYS A 38 -16.73 17.19 27.55
CA LYS A 38 -16.59 18.51 28.20
C LYS A 38 -15.12 18.95 28.24
N ALA A 39 -14.21 18.05 28.64
CA ALA A 39 -12.78 18.31 28.68
C ALA A 39 -12.22 18.68 27.30
N SER A 40 -12.66 17.99 26.26
CA SER A 40 -12.25 18.27 24.88
C SER A 40 -12.78 19.62 24.40
N VAL A 41 -14.07 19.92 24.62
CA VAL A 41 -14.69 21.21 24.30
C VAL A 41 -13.98 22.37 25.01
N ALA A 42 -13.72 22.23 26.32
CA ALA A 42 -13.01 23.24 27.10
C ALA A 42 -11.59 23.50 26.57
N ALA A 43 -10.88 22.46 26.09
CA ALA A 43 -9.57 22.61 25.48
C ALA A 43 -9.61 23.39 24.16
N LEU A 44 -10.68 23.22 23.36
CA LEU A 44 -10.89 23.98 22.12
C LEU A 44 -11.23 25.47 22.36
N TRP A 45 -11.78 25.82 23.53
CA TRP A 45 -12.07 27.21 23.89
C TRP A 45 -10.87 27.99 24.41
N ASN A 46 -9.72 27.35 24.59
CA ASN A 46 -8.51 28.05 25.01
C ASN A 46 -7.94 28.92 23.89
N THR A 47 -8.47 30.13 23.69
CA THR A 47 -8.00 31.10 22.68
C THR A 47 -7.03 32.14 23.25
N ARG A 48 -6.39 31.86 24.40
CA ARG A 48 -5.46 32.79 25.05
C ARG A 48 -4.25 33.05 24.13
N GLY A 49 -3.83 34.30 24.02
CA GLY A 49 -2.66 34.70 23.22
C GLY A 49 -2.86 34.73 21.70
N LEU A 50 -4.08 34.49 21.19
CA LEU A 50 -4.39 34.56 19.76
C LEU A 50 -4.85 35.96 19.34
N SER A 51 -4.24 36.49 18.28
CA SER A 51 -4.64 37.73 17.61
C SER A 51 -5.75 37.46 16.60
N TRP A 52 -6.81 38.28 16.62
CA TRP A 52 -7.95 38.12 15.73
C TRP A 52 -7.95 39.20 14.64
N PRO A 53 -8.37 38.89 13.41
CA PRO A 53 -8.62 39.92 12.40
C PRO A 53 -9.76 40.87 12.84
N ALA A 54 -9.61 42.16 12.56
CA ALA A 54 -10.56 43.21 12.98
C ALA A 54 -12.02 42.96 12.53
N SER A 55 -12.22 42.33 11.36
CA SER A 55 -13.54 41.95 10.86
C SER A 55 -14.23 40.88 11.73
N PHE A 56 -13.46 39.96 12.31
CA PHE A 56 -13.96 38.89 13.17
C PHE A 56 -14.10 39.33 14.63
N GLU A 57 -13.43 40.40 15.03
CA GLU A 57 -13.51 40.96 16.39
C GLU A 57 -14.90 41.53 16.69
N GLN A 58 -15.52 42.20 15.71
CA GLN A 58 -16.93 42.63 15.79
C GLN A 58 -17.92 41.45 15.87
N GLN A 59 -17.60 40.35 15.20
CA GLN A 59 -18.41 39.12 15.22
C GLN A 59 -18.26 38.38 16.55
N ARG A 60 -17.05 38.37 17.13
CA ARG A 60 -16.74 37.80 18.45
C ARG A 60 -17.53 38.49 19.57
N GLN A 61 -17.65 39.82 19.50
CA GLN A 61 -18.44 40.60 20.46
C GLN A 61 -19.95 40.34 20.37
N LYS A 62 -20.45 39.91 19.19
CA LYS A 62 -21.89 39.64 18.97
C LYS A 62 -22.29 38.17 19.19
N ALA A 63 -21.43 37.21 18.84
CA ALA A 63 -21.81 35.80 18.74
C ALA A 63 -21.57 34.98 20.02
N GLY A 64 -20.71 35.45 20.95
CA GLY A 64 -20.42 34.78 22.22
C GLY A 64 -19.82 33.38 22.03
N GLU A 65 -18.52 33.23 22.31
CA GLU A 65 -17.77 31.95 22.30
C GLU A 65 -17.27 31.45 20.93
N LEU A 66 -16.28 32.15 20.36
CA LEU A 66 -15.46 31.63 19.25
C LEU A 66 -14.36 30.70 19.78
N ASP A 67 -14.09 29.61 19.06
CA ASP A 67 -13.10 28.60 19.44
C ASP A 67 -11.80 28.65 18.61
N LEU A 68 -10.86 27.74 18.89
CA LEU A 68 -9.61 27.60 18.14
C LEU A 68 -9.81 27.34 16.64
N LEU A 69 -10.87 26.64 16.24
CA LEU A 69 -11.13 26.34 14.83
C LEU A 69 -11.78 27.53 14.12
N ASP A 70 -12.59 28.33 14.81
CA ASP A 70 -13.07 29.62 14.31
C ASP A 70 -11.91 30.59 14.07
N TRP A 71 -10.89 30.54 14.91
CA TRP A 71 -9.66 31.29 14.67
C TRP A 71 -8.93 30.81 13.42
N LEU A 72 -8.77 29.49 13.24
CA LEU A 72 -8.18 28.93 12.02
C LEU A 72 -8.99 29.31 10.77
N ARG A 73 -10.33 29.32 10.87
CA ARG A 73 -11.22 29.81 9.82
C ARG A 73 -10.92 31.26 9.46
N ALA A 74 -10.88 32.13 10.47
CA ALA A 74 -10.65 33.56 10.28
C ALA A 74 -9.28 33.86 9.68
N MET A 75 -8.25 33.09 10.04
CA MET A 75 -6.91 33.31 9.53
C MET A 75 -6.71 32.73 8.12
N PHE A 76 -7.18 31.51 7.85
CA PHE A 76 -6.88 30.79 6.61
C PHE A 76 -8.03 30.75 5.60
N GLY A 77 -9.22 31.26 5.93
CA GLY A 77 -10.33 31.34 4.98
C GLY A 77 -10.97 29.99 4.65
N PHE A 78 -11.21 29.15 5.66
CA PHE A 78 -11.92 27.88 5.53
C PHE A 78 -13.45 28.08 5.46
N GLN A 79 -14.18 27.16 4.85
CA GLN A 79 -15.64 27.16 4.81
C GLN A 79 -16.25 26.92 6.19
N ARG A 80 -17.30 27.68 6.52
CA ARG A 80 -18.00 27.60 7.82
C ARG A 80 -18.51 26.20 8.15
N ASP A 81 -19.12 25.50 7.19
CA ASP A 81 -19.70 24.18 7.45
C ASP A 81 -18.63 23.10 7.61
N ASN A 82 -17.51 23.21 6.87
CA ASN A 82 -16.36 22.35 7.07
C ASN A 82 -15.79 22.50 8.50
N VAL A 83 -15.68 23.74 8.99
CA VAL A 83 -15.21 24.02 10.35
C VAL A 83 -16.11 23.38 11.40
N ARG A 84 -17.43 23.48 11.23
CA ARG A 84 -18.41 22.83 12.12
C ARG A 84 -18.25 21.30 12.14
N ASN A 85 -18.10 20.68 10.97
CA ASN A 85 -17.96 19.22 10.86
C ASN A 85 -16.63 18.73 11.46
N GLN A 86 -15.52 19.42 11.18
CA GLN A 86 -14.20 19.02 11.69
C GLN A 86 -14.04 19.32 13.18
N ARG A 87 -14.75 20.31 13.72
CA ARG A 87 -14.82 20.58 15.16
C ARG A 87 -15.38 19.38 15.93
N GLU A 88 -16.55 18.90 15.51
CA GLU A 88 -17.16 17.70 16.10
C GLU A 88 -16.22 16.50 15.98
N HIS A 89 -15.67 16.28 14.79
CA HIS A 89 -14.77 15.17 14.54
C HIS A 89 -13.53 15.20 15.46
N LEU A 90 -12.90 16.38 15.65
CA LEU A 90 -11.75 16.52 16.54
C LEU A 90 -12.11 16.27 18.00
N ILE A 91 -13.26 16.78 18.47
CA ILE A 91 -13.77 16.55 19.83
C ILE A 91 -13.97 15.06 20.08
N LEU A 92 -14.64 14.35 19.17
CA LEU A 92 -14.89 12.91 19.29
C LEU A 92 -13.60 12.09 19.28
N LEU A 93 -12.62 12.46 18.45
CA LEU A 93 -11.31 11.79 18.42
C LEU A 93 -10.55 11.96 19.75
N LEU A 94 -10.53 13.18 20.29
CA LEU A 94 -9.89 13.48 21.57
C LEU A 94 -10.59 12.75 22.72
N ALA A 95 -11.90 12.86 22.82
CA ALA A 95 -12.70 12.19 23.85
C ALA A 95 -12.50 10.66 23.82
N ASN A 96 -12.56 10.04 22.64
CA ASN A 96 -12.39 8.58 22.50
C ASN A 96 -10.99 8.10 22.93
N ILE A 97 -9.94 8.87 22.66
CA ILE A 97 -8.59 8.53 23.14
C ILE A 97 -8.48 8.77 24.63
N HIS A 98 -9.06 9.86 25.13
CA HIS A 98 -9.08 10.23 26.55
C HIS A 98 -9.74 9.14 27.41
N THR A 99 -10.89 8.61 26.98
CA THR A 99 -11.59 7.51 27.66
C THR A 99 -10.76 6.21 27.72
N ARG A 100 -9.82 6.01 26.79
CA ARG A 100 -8.96 4.81 26.73
C ARG A 100 -7.70 4.92 27.58
N LEU A 101 -7.42 6.06 28.20
CA LEU A 101 -6.22 6.26 29.01
C LEU A 101 -6.26 5.44 30.31
N ILE A 102 -5.12 4.83 30.64
CA ILE A 102 -4.91 4.09 31.89
C ILE A 102 -3.55 4.54 32.46
N PRO A 103 -3.48 5.06 33.70
CA PRO A 103 -4.60 5.39 34.60
C PRO A 103 -5.49 6.52 34.06
N LYS A 104 -6.73 6.57 34.55
CA LYS A 104 -7.67 7.66 34.21
C LYS A 104 -7.08 9.01 34.65
N PRO A 105 -7.30 10.07 33.87
CA PRO A 105 -6.80 11.40 34.19
C PRO A 105 -7.54 12.00 35.40
N GLU A 106 -6.80 12.69 36.26
CA GLU A 106 -7.34 13.50 37.36
C GLU A 106 -6.84 14.95 37.15
N PRO A 107 -7.71 15.97 37.04
CA PRO A 107 -9.18 15.94 37.04
C PRO A 107 -9.78 15.47 35.69
N LEU A 108 -10.90 14.75 35.74
CA LEU A 108 -11.60 14.15 34.56
C LEU A 108 -12.09 15.19 33.54
N ASN A 109 -12.37 16.40 34.03
CA ASN A 109 -12.92 17.55 33.32
C ASN A 109 -11.83 18.39 32.61
N LYS A 110 -10.56 17.99 32.68
CA LYS A 110 -9.46 18.59 31.91
C LYS A 110 -8.88 17.58 30.94
N LEU A 111 -8.61 18.02 29.71
CA LEU A 111 -8.02 17.17 28.68
C LEU A 111 -6.56 16.84 29.04
N ASP A 112 -6.26 15.55 29.18
CA ASP A 112 -4.92 15.04 29.45
C ASP A 112 -4.00 15.19 28.22
N ASP A 113 -2.80 15.72 28.43
CA ASP A 113 -1.77 15.87 27.41
C ASP A 113 -1.40 14.54 26.74
N ARG A 114 -1.50 13.41 27.46
CA ARG A 114 -1.26 12.07 26.91
C ARG A 114 -2.22 11.73 25.77
N ALA A 115 -3.49 12.16 25.86
CA ALA A 115 -4.46 11.94 24.79
C ALA A 115 -4.13 12.80 23.56
N VAL A 116 -3.77 14.06 23.79
CA VAL A 116 -3.37 15.00 22.73
C VAL A 116 -2.12 14.49 22.01
N ASP A 117 -1.11 14.02 22.74
CA ASP A 117 0.12 13.45 22.17
C ASP A 117 -0.12 12.16 21.41
N ALA A 118 -0.97 11.28 21.92
CA ALA A 118 -1.35 10.06 21.22
C ALA A 118 -2.06 10.37 19.89
N LEU A 119 -2.99 11.32 19.88
CA LEU A 119 -3.68 11.74 18.66
C LEU A 119 -2.74 12.42 17.67
N MET A 120 -1.94 13.39 18.14
CA MET A 120 -0.97 14.11 17.31
C MET A 120 0.03 13.16 16.66
N ASN A 121 0.58 12.21 17.41
CA ASN A 121 1.51 11.21 16.87
C ASN A 121 0.84 10.29 15.85
N LYS A 122 -0.44 9.96 16.03
CA LYS A 122 -1.20 9.14 15.08
C LYS A 122 -1.51 9.90 13.79
N LEU A 123 -2.03 11.13 13.88
CA LEU A 123 -2.39 11.96 12.72
C LEU A 123 -1.16 12.33 11.88
N PHE A 124 -0.07 12.76 12.52
CA PHE A 124 1.12 13.23 11.80
C PHE A 124 2.17 12.17 11.51
N LYS A 125 1.88 10.88 11.75
CA LYS A 125 2.82 9.80 11.47
C LYS A 125 3.28 9.81 10.01
N ASN A 126 2.34 9.88 9.08
CA ASN A 126 2.62 9.87 7.64
C ASN A 126 3.38 11.13 7.22
N TYR A 127 2.94 12.30 7.69
CA TYR A 127 3.61 13.57 7.45
C TYR A 127 5.06 13.60 7.94
N LYS A 128 5.34 13.12 9.16
CA LYS A 128 6.70 13.02 9.70
C LYS A 128 7.57 12.10 8.84
N THR A 129 7.03 10.97 8.39
CA THR A 129 7.73 10.04 7.48
C THR A 129 8.01 10.68 6.11
N TRP A 130 7.04 11.41 5.56
CA TRP A 130 7.19 12.15 4.30
C TRP A 130 8.29 13.22 4.39
N CYS A 131 8.27 14.06 5.44
CA CYS A 131 9.33 15.05 5.67
C CYS A 131 10.72 14.40 5.82
N LYS A 132 10.81 13.30 6.60
CA LYS A 132 12.06 12.55 6.77
C LYS A 132 12.57 12.02 5.42
N TYR A 133 11.68 11.49 4.58
CA TYR A 133 12.04 10.96 3.28
C TYR A 133 12.60 12.03 2.34
N LEU A 134 11.99 13.21 2.32
CA LEU A 134 12.45 14.36 1.52
C LEU A 134 13.67 15.09 2.12
N GLY A 135 14.17 14.64 3.29
CA GLY A 135 15.29 15.29 3.98
C GLY A 135 14.95 16.69 4.54
N ARG A 136 13.67 16.97 4.79
CA ARG A 136 13.19 18.25 5.33
C ARG A 136 12.82 18.12 6.81
N LYS A 137 13.10 19.16 7.60
CA LYS A 137 12.59 19.27 8.97
C LYS A 137 11.07 19.49 8.92
N HIS A 138 10.31 18.80 9.76
CA HIS A 138 8.87 18.99 9.82
C HIS A 138 8.51 20.39 10.39
N SER A 139 7.40 20.96 9.93
CA SER A 139 6.93 22.29 10.35
C SER A 139 6.22 22.32 11.71
N LEU A 140 6.05 21.16 12.35
CA LEU A 140 5.47 21.02 13.70
C LEU A 140 6.43 21.57 14.76
N ARG A 141 6.44 22.89 14.96
CA ARG A 141 7.25 23.57 15.97
C ARG A 141 6.42 23.86 17.21
N LEU A 142 6.84 23.34 18.36
CA LEU A 142 6.19 23.53 19.65
C LEU A 142 6.95 24.59 20.48
N PRO A 143 6.26 25.43 21.27
CA PRO A 143 6.90 26.38 22.16
C PRO A 143 7.56 25.68 23.35
N GLN A 144 8.46 26.37 24.06
CA GLN A 144 9.12 25.83 25.26
C GLN A 144 8.22 25.85 26.51
N GLY A 145 7.19 26.70 26.56
CA GLY A 145 6.28 26.82 27.70
C GLY A 145 5.16 25.77 27.70
N GLN A 146 4.96 25.08 28.83
CA GLN A 146 4.06 23.93 28.96
C GLN A 146 2.57 24.25 28.70
N GLN A 147 2.12 25.48 28.98
CA GLN A 147 0.71 25.88 28.83
C GLN A 147 0.28 26.08 27.37
N ASP A 148 1.17 26.57 26.50
CA ASP A 148 0.86 26.85 25.08
C ASP A 148 1.09 25.64 24.17
N VAL A 149 1.81 24.62 24.67
CA VAL A 149 2.09 23.39 23.91
C VAL A 149 0.79 22.68 23.55
N GLN A 150 -0.13 22.51 24.51
CA GLN A 150 -1.39 21.81 24.27
C GLN A 150 -2.24 22.54 23.21
N GLN A 151 -2.40 23.85 23.36
CA GLN A 151 -3.12 24.71 22.40
C GLN A 151 -2.51 24.58 21.00
N ARG A 152 -1.18 24.63 20.88
CA ARG A 152 -0.51 24.54 19.58
C ARG A 152 -0.66 23.16 18.93
N LYS A 153 -0.64 22.08 19.72
CA LYS A 153 -0.92 20.72 19.20
C LYS A 153 -2.33 20.64 18.63
N ILE A 154 -3.33 21.19 19.35
CA ILE A 154 -4.72 21.24 18.88
C ILE A 154 -4.86 22.07 17.62
N LEU A 155 -4.19 23.24 17.53
CA LEU A 155 -4.18 24.06 16.32
C LEU A 155 -3.60 23.33 15.11
N TYR A 156 -2.47 22.61 15.25
CA TYR A 156 -1.95 21.81 14.14
C TYR A 156 -2.91 20.70 13.72
N MET A 157 -3.52 19.98 14.69
CA MET A 157 -4.50 18.92 14.40
C MET A 157 -5.74 19.48 13.70
N GLY A 158 -6.28 20.60 14.19
CA GLY A 158 -7.39 21.31 13.59
C GLY A 158 -7.06 21.77 12.17
N LEU A 159 -5.89 22.38 11.96
CA LEU A 159 -5.43 22.82 10.63
C LEU A 159 -5.38 21.66 9.64
N TYR A 160 -4.82 20.52 10.05
CA TYR A 160 -4.77 19.33 9.19
C TYR A 160 -6.15 18.79 8.84
N LEU A 161 -7.06 18.70 9.83
CA LEU A 161 -8.42 18.23 9.61
C LEU A 161 -9.23 19.20 8.73
N LEU A 162 -9.03 20.50 8.86
CA LEU A 162 -9.67 21.52 8.00
C LEU A 162 -9.18 21.41 6.55
N ILE A 163 -7.86 21.27 6.35
CA ILE A 163 -7.27 21.00 5.02
C ILE A 163 -7.86 19.72 4.43
N TRP A 164 -7.91 18.64 5.21
CA TRP A 164 -8.48 17.37 4.77
C TRP A 164 -9.97 17.52 4.44
N GLY A 165 -10.70 18.29 5.24
CA GLY A 165 -12.11 18.59 5.07
C GLY A 165 -12.46 19.22 3.72
N GLU A 166 -11.67 20.17 3.23
CA GLU A 166 -11.93 20.87 1.95
C GLU A 166 -11.21 20.25 0.74
N ALA A 167 -10.32 19.29 0.96
CA ALA A 167 -9.51 18.70 -0.11
C ALA A 167 -10.33 17.93 -1.18
N ALA A 168 -11.59 17.55 -0.93
CA ALA A 168 -12.43 16.79 -1.87
C ALA A 168 -11.68 15.59 -2.50
N ASN A 169 -11.56 15.53 -3.83
CA ASN A 169 -10.83 14.46 -4.55
C ASN A 169 -9.30 14.50 -4.32
N VAL A 170 -8.73 15.62 -3.89
CA VAL A 170 -7.30 15.73 -3.54
C VAL A 170 -6.97 14.88 -2.29
N ARG A 171 -7.97 14.40 -1.54
CA ARG A 171 -7.78 13.43 -0.45
C ARG A 171 -7.09 12.13 -0.89
N PHE A 172 -7.23 11.76 -2.16
CA PHE A 172 -6.55 10.59 -2.74
C PHE A 172 -5.08 10.86 -3.08
N MET A 173 -4.57 12.07 -2.82
CA MET A 173 -3.19 12.48 -3.02
C MET A 173 -2.53 12.84 -1.67
N PRO A 174 -2.21 11.86 -0.80
CA PRO A 174 -1.78 12.13 0.56
C PRO A 174 -0.46 12.91 0.67
N GLU A 175 0.47 12.76 -0.28
CA GLU A 175 1.72 13.52 -0.31
C GLU A 175 1.49 14.96 -0.76
N CYS A 176 0.52 15.20 -1.64
CA CYS A 176 0.04 16.55 -1.94
C CYS A 176 -0.54 17.23 -0.69
N LEU A 177 -1.35 16.51 0.11
CA LEU A 177 -1.84 17.03 1.40
C LEU A 177 -0.69 17.32 2.38
N CYS A 178 0.33 16.47 2.42
CA CYS A 178 1.52 16.70 3.24
C CYS A 178 2.24 17.97 2.83
N TYR A 179 2.35 18.25 1.53
CA TYR A 179 2.93 19.49 1.00
C TYR A 179 2.13 20.73 1.41
N ILE A 180 0.80 20.70 1.22
CA ILE A 180 -0.10 21.81 1.63
C ILE A 180 0.03 22.04 3.14
N PHE A 181 -0.08 20.99 3.95
CA PHE A 181 0.05 21.08 5.39
C PHE A 181 1.44 21.56 5.82
N HIS A 182 2.52 21.15 5.15
CA HIS A 182 3.88 21.57 5.48
C HIS A 182 4.03 23.10 5.44
N ASN A 183 3.51 23.73 4.39
CA ASN A 183 3.60 25.17 4.20
C ASN A 183 2.62 25.91 5.12
N MET A 184 1.38 25.46 5.24
CA MET A 184 0.40 26.09 6.13
C MET A 184 0.77 25.97 7.61
N ALA A 185 1.38 24.86 8.04
CA ALA A 185 1.89 24.72 9.40
C ALA A 185 3.08 25.65 9.66
N TYR A 186 3.90 25.93 8.64
CA TYR A 186 4.97 26.92 8.72
C TYR A 186 4.40 28.35 8.86
N GLU A 187 3.39 28.70 8.06
CA GLU A 187 2.66 29.97 8.18
C GLU A 187 2.00 30.10 9.56
N LEU A 188 1.29 29.07 10.02
CA LEU A 188 0.68 29.04 11.35
C LEU A 188 1.72 29.29 12.45
N HIS A 189 2.90 28.68 12.36
CA HIS A 189 3.97 28.95 13.32
C HIS A 189 4.43 30.42 13.28
N GLY A 190 4.56 31.01 12.08
CA GLY A 190 4.89 32.43 11.92
C GLY A 190 3.83 33.35 12.53
N LEU A 191 2.54 33.09 12.25
CA LEU A 191 1.40 33.82 12.82
C LEU A 191 1.40 33.79 14.35
N LEU A 192 1.75 32.66 14.94
CA LEU A 192 1.78 32.50 16.40
C LEU A 192 3.10 33.00 17.05
N ALA A 193 4.13 33.34 16.28
CA ALA A 193 5.44 33.77 16.79
C ALA A 193 5.62 35.30 16.77
N GLY A 194 4.90 36.01 15.91
CA GLY A 194 4.88 37.47 15.88
C GLY A 194 3.83 37.97 14.91
N ASN A 195 2.95 38.88 15.35
CA ASN A 195 1.85 39.38 14.53
C ASN A 195 2.31 40.31 13.41
N VAL A 196 3.47 40.96 13.57
CA VAL A 196 3.91 42.02 12.66
C VAL A 196 5.06 41.52 11.81
N SER A 197 4.92 41.60 10.50
CA SER A 197 6.04 41.39 9.59
C SER A 197 7.10 42.47 9.86
N ILE A 198 8.32 42.05 10.23
CA ILE A 198 9.46 42.95 10.46
C ILE A 198 9.74 43.84 9.22
N VAL A 199 9.35 43.36 8.04
CA VAL A 199 9.60 44.01 6.74
C VAL A 199 8.47 44.95 6.34
N THR A 200 7.20 44.66 6.66
CA THR A 200 6.05 45.42 6.16
C THR A 200 5.27 46.17 7.22
N GLY A 201 5.49 45.92 8.52
CA GLY A 201 4.76 46.59 9.60
C GLY A 201 3.27 46.21 9.72
N GLU A 202 2.76 45.35 8.82
CA GLU A 202 1.38 44.88 8.82
C GLU A 202 1.23 43.52 9.52
N ASN A 203 -0.01 43.20 9.89
CA ASN A 203 -0.37 41.88 10.42
C ASN A 203 -0.06 40.79 9.40
N ILE A 204 0.69 39.76 9.80
CA ILE A 204 0.99 38.61 8.94
C ILE A 204 -0.33 37.96 8.51
N LYS A 205 -0.56 37.90 7.19
CA LYS A 205 -1.67 37.17 6.56
C LYS A 205 -1.11 35.91 5.88
N PRO A 206 -1.92 34.84 5.69
CA PRO A 206 -1.49 33.73 4.87
C PRO A 206 -1.17 34.20 3.46
N SER A 207 -0.22 33.54 2.81
CA SER A 207 0.33 34.02 1.53
C SER A 207 -0.71 34.11 0.39
N TYR A 208 -1.85 33.42 0.52
CA TYR A 208 -2.96 33.44 -0.44
C TYR A 208 -4.12 34.39 -0.05
N GLY A 209 -4.00 35.16 1.03
CA GLY A 209 -4.86 36.34 1.26
C GLY A 209 -6.01 36.20 2.26
N GLY A 210 -6.21 35.06 2.92
CA GLY A 210 -7.07 34.94 4.13
C GLY A 210 -8.55 35.34 3.99
N ASP A 211 -9.04 35.67 2.79
CA ASP A 211 -10.45 36.01 2.54
C ASP A 211 -11.36 34.79 2.83
N ASP A 212 -12.67 35.03 2.98
CA ASP A 212 -13.62 33.93 3.18
C ASP A 212 -13.60 32.96 1.99
N GLU A 213 -13.52 31.65 2.27
CA GLU A 213 -13.32 30.57 1.29
C GLU A 213 -12.04 30.68 0.43
N ALA A 214 -11.05 31.49 0.82
CA ALA A 214 -9.82 31.66 0.05
C ALA A 214 -9.03 30.36 -0.09
N PHE A 215 -9.01 29.49 0.93
CA PHE A 215 -8.30 28.22 0.88
C PHE A 215 -8.82 27.33 -0.27
N LEU A 216 -10.13 27.10 -0.32
CA LEU A 216 -10.76 26.31 -1.37
C LEU A 216 -10.48 26.91 -2.76
N ARG A 217 -10.64 28.22 -2.92
CA ARG A 217 -10.54 28.90 -4.22
C ARG A 217 -9.10 29.03 -4.74
N LYS A 218 -8.14 29.33 -3.86
CA LYS A 218 -6.76 29.67 -4.24
C LYS A 218 -5.78 28.51 -4.05
N VAL A 219 -6.06 27.53 -3.18
CA VAL A 219 -5.18 26.37 -2.93
C VAL A 219 -5.72 25.10 -3.58
N ILE A 220 -6.96 24.70 -3.26
CA ILE A 220 -7.51 23.40 -3.72
C ILE A 220 -8.00 23.45 -5.17
N THR A 221 -8.73 24.50 -5.55
CA THR A 221 -9.33 24.62 -6.89
C THR A 221 -8.31 24.53 -8.03
N PRO A 222 -7.13 25.17 -7.97
CA PRO A 222 -6.11 25.00 -9.00
C PRO A 222 -5.66 23.55 -9.20
N ILE A 223 -5.45 22.80 -8.12
CA ILE A 223 -5.06 21.38 -8.18
C ILE A 223 -6.21 20.55 -8.76
N TYR A 224 -7.43 20.80 -8.29
CA TYR A 224 -8.62 20.11 -8.80
C TYR A 224 -8.81 20.32 -10.30
N ARG A 225 -8.58 21.53 -10.82
CA ARG A 225 -8.67 21.83 -12.26
C ARG A 225 -7.64 21.04 -13.10
N VAL A 226 -6.46 20.74 -12.54
CA VAL A 226 -5.48 19.85 -13.20
C VAL A 226 -6.04 18.43 -13.28
N ILE A 227 -6.56 17.89 -12.17
CA ILE A 227 -7.16 16.55 -12.11
C ILE A 227 -8.35 16.43 -13.06
N GLU A 228 -9.25 17.43 -13.05
CA GLU A 228 -10.43 17.47 -13.92
C GLU A 228 -10.03 17.45 -15.41
N ARG A 229 -9.01 18.22 -15.79
CA ARG A 229 -8.52 18.26 -17.17
C ARG A 229 -7.90 16.94 -17.60
N GLU A 230 -7.04 16.33 -16.77
CA GLU A 230 -6.47 15.01 -17.05
C GLU A 230 -7.55 13.94 -17.17
N THR A 231 -8.57 13.99 -16.31
CA THR A 231 -9.71 13.09 -16.36
C THR A 231 -10.50 13.25 -17.66
N LYS A 232 -10.71 14.49 -18.16
CA LYS A 232 -11.34 14.72 -19.47
C LYS A 232 -10.50 14.16 -20.62
N THR A 233 -9.17 14.19 -20.52
CA THR A 233 -8.25 13.60 -21.50
C THR A 233 -8.40 12.07 -21.61
N SER A 234 -8.87 11.41 -20.54
CA SER A 234 -9.14 9.96 -20.53
C SER A 234 -10.26 9.51 -21.50
N LYS A 235 -11.09 10.44 -21.99
CA LYS A 235 -12.28 10.15 -22.82
C LYS A 235 -13.17 9.05 -22.21
N ASN A 236 -13.49 9.16 -20.91
CA ASN A 236 -14.26 8.18 -20.14
C ASN A 236 -13.68 6.77 -20.21
N GLY A 237 -12.35 6.64 -20.09
CA GLY A 237 -11.65 5.35 -20.08
C GLY A 237 -11.37 4.73 -21.45
N LYS A 238 -11.72 5.41 -22.56
CA LYS A 238 -11.43 4.95 -23.92
C LYS A 238 -10.00 5.27 -24.38
N ALA A 239 -9.36 6.27 -23.78
CA ALA A 239 -7.98 6.61 -24.12
C ALA A 239 -7.00 5.59 -23.49
N PRO A 240 -5.89 5.26 -24.17
CA PRO A 240 -4.87 4.40 -23.59
C PRO A 240 -4.31 5.04 -22.31
N HIS A 241 -4.04 4.22 -21.28
CA HIS A 241 -3.50 4.70 -20.00
C HIS A 241 -2.12 5.37 -20.13
N SER A 242 -1.47 5.29 -21.29
CA SER A 242 -0.22 6.01 -21.59
C SER A 242 -0.43 7.48 -21.95
N ALA A 243 -1.65 7.88 -22.31
CA ALA A 243 -1.95 9.19 -22.87
C ALA A 243 -2.50 10.21 -21.84
N TRP A 244 -2.76 9.79 -20.60
CA TRP A 244 -3.31 10.64 -19.53
C TRP A 244 -2.80 10.20 -18.15
N CYS A 245 -2.79 11.11 -17.18
CA CYS A 245 -2.32 10.85 -15.81
C CYS A 245 -3.50 10.73 -14.85
N ASN A 246 -3.49 9.72 -13.96
CA ASN A 246 -4.46 9.58 -12.88
C ASN A 246 -4.01 10.36 -11.62
N TYR A 247 -4.81 10.32 -10.55
CA TYR A 247 -4.46 11.00 -9.29
C TYR A 247 -3.18 10.47 -8.64
N ASP A 248 -2.85 9.19 -8.84
CA ASP A 248 -1.63 8.56 -8.31
C ASP A 248 -0.38 9.04 -9.07
N ASP A 249 -0.48 9.12 -10.41
CA ASP A 249 0.54 9.69 -11.29
C ASP A 249 0.80 11.18 -10.95
N LEU A 250 -0.24 11.95 -10.60
CA LEU A 250 -0.10 13.34 -10.16
C LEU A 250 0.49 13.44 -8.74
N ASN A 251 0.18 12.49 -7.87
CA ASN A 251 0.64 12.45 -6.49
C ASN A 251 2.13 12.11 -6.40
N GLU A 252 2.64 11.33 -7.36
CA GLU A 252 4.05 11.01 -7.52
C GLU A 252 4.95 12.25 -7.65
N TYR A 253 4.44 13.38 -8.17
CA TYR A 253 5.17 14.65 -8.18
C TYR A 253 5.62 15.09 -6.78
N PHE A 254 4.83 14.79 -5.75
CA PHE A 254 5.11 15.13 -4.34
C PHE A 254 6.04 14.14 -3.63
N TRP A 255 6.57 13.14 -4.35
CA TRP A 255 7.60 12.23 -3.83
C TRP A 255 9.02 12.77 -4.01
N SER A 256 9.20 13.83 -4.81
CA SER A 256 10.51 14.47 -5.01
C SER A 256 10.63 15.77 -4.21
N SER A 257 11.86 16.15 -3.84
CA SER A 257 12.14 17.48 -3.30
C SER A 257 11.81 18.60 -4.30
N ASP A 258 11.67 18.25 -5.57
CA ASP A 258 11.29 19.17 -6.65
C ASP A 258 9.89 19.76 -6.44
N CYS A 259 9.03 19.12 -5.64
CA CYS A 259 7.71 19.67 -5.31
C CYS A 259 7.81 21.03 -4.58
N PHE A 260 8.91 21.30 -3.88
CA PHE A 260 9.13 22.60 -3.23
C PHE A 260 9.46 23.72 -4.24
N SER A 261 9.83 23.40 -5.48
CA SER A 261 9.99 24.40 -6.54
C SER A 261 8.68 25.04 -6.98
N LEU A 262 7.53 24.43 -6.66
CA LEU A 262 6.20 24.96 -6.93
C LEU A 262 5.94 26.32 -6.23
N GLY A 263 6.64 26.54 -5.11
CA GLY A 263 6.50 27.71 -4.26
C GLY A 263 5.23 27.68 -3.39
N TRP A 264 5.23 28.50 -2.35
CA TRP A 264 4.04 28.78 -1.55
C TRP A 264 3.84 30.31 -1.46
N PRO A 265 2.72 30.86 -1.95
CA PRO A 265 1.58 30.18 -2.55
C PRO A 265 1.95 29.59 -3.93
N MET A 266 1.21 28.55 -4.34
CA MET A 266 1.52 27.81 -5.57
C MET A 266 1.48 28.73 -6.79
N SER A 267 2.60 28.80 -7.52
CA SER A 267 2.68 29.67 -8.70
C SER A 267 2.02 29.01 -9.93
N ASP A 268 1.17 29.77 -10.65
CA ASP A 268 0.54 29.32 -11.90
C ASP A 268 1.56 29.01 -13.03
N GLY A 269 2.84 29.33 -12.84
CA GLY A 269 3.95 29.04 -13.76
C GLY A 269 4.69 27.73 -13.47
N GLY A 270 4.42 27.07 -12.34
CA GLY A 270 5.06 25.82 -11.95
C GLY A 270 4.80 24.69 -12.93
N GLU A 271 5.74 23.76 -13.05
CA GLU A 271 5.64 22.62 -14.00
C GLU A 271 4.37 21.80 -13.83
N PHE A 272 3.91 21.64 -12.58
CA PHE A 272 2.66 20.98 -12.24
C PHE A 272 1.42 21.64 -12.91
N PHE A 273 1.43 22.97 -13.06
CA PHE A 273 0.31 23.74 -13.63
C PHE A 273 0.49 24.09 -15.11
N LYS A 274 1.66 23.88 -15.72
CA LYS A 274 1.94 24.21 -17.15
C LYS A 274 0.99 23.52 -18.13
N LEU A 275 0.51 22.30 -17.79
CA LEU A 275 -0.56 21.58 -18.51
C LEU A 275 -1.82 22.43 -18.75
N THR A 276 -2.03 23.50 -17.98
CA THR A 276 -3.21 24.37 -17.98
C THR A 276 -3.12 25.51 -18.99
N LYS A 277 -1.92 25.99 -19.35
CA LYS A 277 -1.75 27.25 -20.09
C LYS A 277 -1.76 27.09 -21.61
N ASP A 278 -1.25 25.99 -22.14
CA ASP A 278 -0.99 25.86 -23.58
C ASP A 278 -2.24 25.72 -24.46
N SER A 279 -3.43 25.62 -23.87
CA SER A 279 -4.69 25.55 -24.62
C SER A 279 -5.60 26.79 -24.47
N ALA A 280 -5.29 27.70 -23.54
CA ALA A 280 -6.04 28.96 -23.37
C ALA A 280 -5.55 30.05 -24.34
N LYS A 281 -4.33 29.95 -24.85
CA LYS A 281 -3.85 30.77 -25.97
C LYS A 281 -4.16 30.04 -27.29
N GLY A 282 -5.10 30.61 -28.04
CA GLY A 282 -5.70 29.99 -29.21
C GLY A 282 -4.73 29.57 -30.32
N LYS A 283 -5.09 28.47 -30.98
CA LYS A 283 -5.03 28.13 -32.43
C LYS A 283 -3.87 28.59 -33.36
N GLN A 284 -2.78 29.23 -32.92
CA GLN A 284 -1.73 29.69 -33.85
C GLN A 284 -0.28 29.53 -33.35
N ALA A 285 0.08 28.38 -32.77
CA ALA A 285 1.49 28.01 -32.63
C ALA A 285 1.75 26.65 -33.32
N PRO A 286 2.80 26.55 -34.16
CA PRO A 286 3.11 25.31 -34.87
C PRO A 286 3.42 24.21 -33.85
N HIS A 287 3.03 22.97 -34.19
CA HIS A 287 3.15 21.74 -33.42
C HIS A 287 4.50 21.55 -32.70
N LYS A 288 4.74 22.26 -31.59
CA LYS A 288 5.71 21.86 -30.58
C LYS A 288 5.05 20.79 -29.72
N LYS A 289 5.71 19.64 -29.64
CA LYS A 289 5.27 18.44 -28.89
C LYS A 289 4.60 18.85 -27.58
N ARG A 290 3.35 18.43 -27.40
CA ARG A 290 2.58 18.48 -26.14
C ARG A 290 3.52 18.07 -24.99
N GLY A 291 3.95 19.04 -24.19
CA GLY A 291 4.60 18.79 -22.91
C GLY A 291 3.56 18.33 -21.91
N SER A 292 2.94 17.17 -22.14
CA SER A 292 2.27 16.46 -21.05
C SER A 292 3.33 16.23 -19.99
N MET A 293 3.03 16.51 -18.72
CA MET A 293 3.75 15.95 -17.58
C MET A 293 3.50 14.45 -17.63
N GLY A 294 4.12 13.81 -18.62
CA GLY A 294 3.84 12.45 -18.96
C GLY A 294 4.36 11.58 -17.85
N LYS A 295 3.65 10.47 -17.60
CA LYS A 295 3.92 9.54 -16.52
C LYS A 295 5.42 9.37 -16.28
N SER A 296 5.83 9.74 -15.07
CA SER A 296 7.22 9.94 -14.70
C SER A 296 7.95 8.60 -14.59
N PHE A 297 7.30 7.60 -13.99
CA PHE A 297 7.95 6.31 -13.69
C PHE A 297 7.31 5.11 -14.38
N PHE A 298 5.99 5.06 -14.56
CA PHE A 298 5.32 3.90 -15.14
C PHE A 298 4.29 4.27 -16.23
N VAL A 299 4.46 3.72 -17.43
CA VAL A 299 3.46 3.77 -18.49
C VAL A 299 3.03 2.34 -18.80
N GLU A 300 1.78 2.01 -18.49
CA GLU A 300 1.22 0.72 -18.87
C GLU A 300 0.99 0.71 -20.39
N SER A 301 1.88 0.04 -21.13
CA SER A 301 1.59 -0.40 -22.48
C SER A 301 0.99 -1.80 -22.40
N ARG A 302 -0.11 -2.07 -23.10
CA ARG A 302 -0.75 -3.39 -23.07
C ARG A 302 -0.20 -4.24 -24.21
N SER A 303 0.52 -5.30 -23.88
CA SER A 303 1.04 -6.29 -24.83
C SER A 303 1.07 -7.65 -24.17
N PHE A 304 0.98 -8.72 -24.96
CA PHE A 304 1.05 -10.09 -24.43
C PHE A 304 2.36 -10.36 -23.67
N TRP A 305 3.46 -9.78 -24.12
CA TRP A 305 4.78 -9.91 -23.48
C TRP A 305 4.84 -9.30 -22.07
N HIS A 306 3.92 -8.40 -21.72
CA HIS A 306 3.81 -7.90 -20.34
C HIS A 306 3.36 -8.97 -19.35
N ASN A 307 2.61 -9.99 -19.78
CA ASN A 307 2.28 -11.12 -18.91
C ASN A 307 3.52 -11.94 -18.55
N PHE A 308 4.41 -12.15 -19.53
CA PHE A 308 5.67 -12.84 -19.28
C PHE A 308 6.58 -12.01 -18.37
N ARG A 309 6.67 -10.70 -18.61
CA ARG A 309 7.44 -9.76 -17.79
C ARG A 309 6.94 -9.70 -16.33
N SER A 310 5.64 -9.55 -16.13
CA SER A 310 5.05 -9.37 -14.80
C SER A 310 5.13 -10.62 -13.92
N PHE A 311 5.18 -11.81 -14.53
CA PHE A 311 5.27 -13.09 -13.84
C PHE A 311 6.62 -13.79 -14.09
N ASP A 312 7.69 -13.03 -14.32
CA ASP A 312 9.06 -13.50 -14.60
C ASP A 312 9.55 -14.58 -13.62
N ARG A 313 9.32 -14.37 -12.32
CA ARG A 313 9.76 -15.29 -11.26
C ARG A 313 9.04 -16.61 -11.34
N LEU A 314 7.75 -16.57 -11.68
CA LEU A 314 6.91 -17.76 -11.83
C LEU A 314 7.41 -18.57 -13.02
N TRP A 315 7.56 -17.95 -14.19
CA TRP A 315 8.03 -18.62 -15.41
C TRP A 315 9.42 -19.22 -15.21
N THR A 316 10.34 -18.43 -14.66
CA THR A 316 11.70 -18.89 -14.38
C THR A 316 11.67 -20.09 -13.44
N PHE A 317 10.96 -20.00 -12.32
CA PHE A 317 10.88 -21.11 -11.36
C PHE A 317 10.32 -22.39 -11.98
N TYR A 318 9.22 -22.31 -12.74
CA TYR A 318 8.62 -23.50 -13.35
C TYR A 318 9.47 -24.11 -14.46
N ILE A 319 10.14 -23.30 -15.28
CA ILE A 319 11.04 -23.81 -16.34
C ILE A 319 12.25 -24.51 -15.71
N LEU A 320 12.86 -23.92 -14.68
CA LEU A 320 14.01 -24.51 -13.99
C LEU A 320 13.63 -25.80 -13.25
N ALA A 321 12.46 -25.83 -12.59
CA ALA A 321 11.95 -27.04 -11.95
C ALA A 321 11.65 -28.15 -12.97
N LEU A 322 11.11 -27.80 -14.15
CA LEU A 322 10.88 -28.76 -15.24
C LEU A 322 12.20 -29.36 -15.73
N GLN A 323 13.19 -28.53 -16.02
CA GLN A 323 14.53 -28.99 -16.41
C GLN A 323 15.15 -29.91 -15.34
N ALA A 324 15.05 -29.53 -14.06
CA ALA A 324 15.53 -30.36 -12.95
C ALA A 324 14.90 -31.76 -12.96
N MET A 325 13.58 -31.83 -13.06
CA MET A 325 12.85 -33.11 -13.06
C MET A 325 13.21 -33.97 -14.27
N ILE A 326 13.39 -33.36 -15.45
CA ILE A 326 13.78 -34.10 -16.66
C ILE A 326 15.19 -34.69 -16.49
N ILE A 327 16.16 -33.92 -15.98
CA ILE A 327 17.52 -34.40 -15.73
C ILE A 327 17.52 -35.57 -14.72
N ILE A 328 16.79 -35.41 -13.61
CA ILE A 328 16.70 -36.44 -12.58
C ILE A 328 16.00 -37.70 -13.13
N ALA A 329 14.93 -37.54 -13.92
CA ALA A 329 14.24 -38.68 -14.51
C ALA A 329 15.08 -39.39 -15.58
N TRP A 330 15.99 -38.68 -16.26
CA TRP A 330 16.84 -39.26 -17.30
C TRP A 330 17.99 -40.11 -16.76
N SER A 331 18.52 -39.76 -15.57
CA SER A 331 19.65 -40.45 -14.94
C SER A 331 19.30 -41.80 -14.29
N ASP A 332 18.01 -42.19 -14.27
CA ASP A 332 17.50 -43.46 -13.70
C ASP A 332 17.98 -43.73 -12.25
N VAL A 333 18.33 -42.68 -11.49
CA VAL A 333 18.82 -42.79 -10.10
C VAL A 333 17.66 -42.74 -9.09
N SER A 334 17.79 -43.47 -7.98
CA SER A 334 16.85 -43.38 -6.85
C SER A 334 16.90 -41.99 -6.19
N ILE A 335 15.77 -41.50 -5.68
CA ILE A 335 15.65 -40.14 -5.10
C ILE A 335 16.63 -39.90 -3.94
N LEU A 336 17.01 -40.96 -3.22
CA LEU A 336 17.96 -40.89 -2.10
C LEU A 336 19.42 -40.68 -2.56
N ASP A 337 19.73 -40.99 -3.82
CA ASP A 337 21.08 -40.94 -4.42
C ASP A 337 21.29 -39.70 -5.32
N ILE A 338 20.40 -38.70 -5.24
CA ILE A 338 20.47 -37.46 -6.04
C ILE A 338 21.78 -36.68 -5.80
N PHE A 339 22.42 -36.85 -4.63
CA PHE A 339 23.67 -36.19 -4.28
C PHE A 339 24.93 -36.84 -4.91
N ARG A 340 24.78 -37.81 -5.82
CA ARG A 340 25.90 -38.32 -6.62
C ARG A 340 26.48 -37.20 -7.49
N LYS A 341 27.82 -37.17 -7.59
CA LYS A 341 28.56 -36.08 -8.25
C LYS A 341 28.13 -35.85 -9.69
N ASP A 342 27.86 -36.92 -10.44
CA ASP A 342 27.50 -36.85 -11.86
C ASP A 342 26.11 -36.21 -12.05
N VAL A 343 25.13 -36.61 -11.22
CA VAL A 343 23.78 -36.03 -11.26
C VAL A 343 23.78 -34.57 -10.80
N LEU A 344 24.56 -34.22 -9.76
CA LEU A 344 24.71 -32.84 -9.31
C LEU A 344 25.35 -31.95 -10.38
N TYR A 345 26.30 -32.49 -11.13
CA TYR A 345 26.92 -31.80 -12.26
C TYR A 345 25.91 -31.56 -13.39
N ASP A 346 25.13 -32.57 -13.79
CA ASP A 346 24.10 -32.40 -14.80
C ASP A 346 23.00 -31.43 -14.32
N LEU A 347 22.60 -31.52 -13.06
CA LEU A 347 21.60 -30.64 -12.43
C LEU A 347 22.08 -29.18 -12.39
N SER A 348 23.39 -28.95 -12.25
CA SER A 348 23.95 -27.61 -12.22
C SER A 348 23.75 -26.83 -13.53
N SER A 349 23.49 -27.52 -14.66
CA SER A 349 23.11 -26.91 -15.94
C SER A 349 21.87 -26.01 -15.85
N ILE A 350 21.01 -26.19 -14.83
CA ILE A 350 19.87 -25.31 -14.53
C ILE A 350 20.33 -23.85 -14.37
N PHE A 351 21.51 -23.61 -13.79
CA PHE A 351 22.00 -22.24 -13.59
C PHE A 351 22.33 -21.55 -14.92
N ILE A 352 22.71 -22.30 -15.96
CA ILE A 352 22.91 -21.76 -17.31
C ILE A 352 21.58 -21.26 -17.85
N THR A 353 20.54 -22.09 -17.78
CA THR A 353 19.18 -21.72 -18.22
C THR A 353 18.65 -20.54 -17.40
N ALA A 354 18.91 -20.50 -16.09
CA ALA A 354 18.52 -19.39 -15.23
C ALA A 354 19.18 -18.07 -15.64
N ALA A 355 20.48 -18.10 -15.99
CA ALA A 355 21.19 -16.92 -16.48
C ALA A 355 20.64 -16.44 -17.83
N PHE A 356 20.34 -17.36 -18.76
CA PHE A 356 19.72 -17.01 -20.03
C PHE A 356 18.33 -16.40 -19.86
N LEU A 357 17.48 -16.96 -18.99
CA LEU A 357 16.16 -16.41 -18.70
C LEU A 357 16.23 -15.02 -18.06
N ARG A 358 17.21 -14.76 -17.17
CA ARG A 358 17.45 -13.42 -16.61
C ARG A 358 17.93 -12.42 -17.65
N PHE A 359 18.76 -12.86 -18.60
CA PHE A 359 19.16 -12.02 -19.73
C PHE A 359 17.96 -11.67 -20.62
N LEU A 360 17.15 -12.67 -20.98
CA LEU A 360 15.92 -12.48 -21.76
C LEU A 360 14.95 -11.53 -21.06
N GLN A 361 14.75 -11.69 -19.75
CA GLN A 361 13.95 -10.77 -18.93
C GLN A 361 14.48 -9.34 -19.01
N SER A 362 15.79 -9.14 -18.83
CA SER A 362 16.41 -7.81 -18.87
C SER A 362 16.27 -7.16 -20.26
N MET A 363 16.30 -7.96 -21.33
CA MET A 363 16.08 -7.50 -22.70
C MET A 363 14.61 -7.12 -22.94
N LEU A 364 13.67 -7.93 -22.48
CA LEU A 364 12.23 -7.63 -22.53
C LEU A 364 11.89 -6.37 -21.72
N ASP A 365 12.54 -6.18 -20.58
CA ASP A 365 12.37 -5.00 -19.75
C ASP A 365 12.70 -3.72 -20.51
N LEU A 366 13.77 -3.74 -21.31
CA LEU A 366 14.22 -2.64 -22.18
C LEU A 366 13.27 -2.41 -23.35
N ILE A 367 12.87 -3.46 -24.05
CA ILE A 367 12.02 -3.36 -25.25
C ILE A 367 10.63 -2.81 -24.88
N LEU A 368 10.02 -3.34 -23.81
CA LEU A 368 8.65 -2.99 -23.43
C LEU A 368 8.54 -1.59 -22.80
N ASN A 369 9.61 -1.10 -22.17
CA ASN A 369 9.65 0.25 -21.60
C ASN A 369 10.35 1.28 -22.49
N PHE A 370 10.77 0.93 -23.71
CA PHE A 370 11.49 1.79 -24.65
C PHE A 370 10.98 3.25 -24.72
N PRO A 371 9.67 3.52 -24.91
CA PRO A 371 9.16 4.90 -25.00
C PRO A 371 9.28 5.69 -23.68
N VAL A 372 9.45 5.02 -22.54
CA VAL A 372 9.55 5.64 -21.21
C VAL A 372 11.00 5.98 -20.87
N TYR A 373 11.99 5.23 -21.36
CA TYR A 373 13.41 5.48 -21.09
C TYR A 373 13.89 6.86 -21.55
N LEU A 374 13.25 7.45 -22.57
CA LEU A 374 13.54 8.80 -23.03
C LEU A 374 13.25 9.89 -21.99
N ARG A 375 12.48 9.58 -20.93
CA ARG A 375 12.08 10.51 -19.86
C ARG A 375 12.67 10.16 -18.50
N TRP A 376 13.34 9.02 -18.37
CA TRP A 376 13.91 8.58 -17.10
C TRP A 376 15.19 9.33 -16.73
N LYS A 377 15.46 9.39 -15.42
CA LYS A 377 16.76 9.86 -14.92
C LYS A 377 17.86 8.95 -15.45
N PHE A 378 19.01 9.54 -15.81
CA PHE A 378 20.17 8.80 -16.32
C PHE A 378 20.54 7.58 -15.45
N THR A 379 20.40 7.70 -14.12
CA THR A 379 20.66 6.63 -13.16
C THR A 379 19.77 5.40 -13.34
N ASP A 380 18.49 5.58 -13.69
CA ASP A 380 17.56 4.47 -13.87
C ASP A 380 17.77 3.77 -15.21
N VAL A 381 18.12 4.53 -16.25
CA VAL A 381 18.52 4.01 -17.56
C VAL A 381 19.81 3.18 -17.41
N LEU A 382 20.83 3.74 -16.74
CA LEU A 382 22.11 3.08 -16.49
C LEU A 382 21.93 1.75 -15.76
N ARG A 383 21.09 1.69 -14.72
CA ARG A 383 20.79 0.45 -13.99
C ARG A 383 20.30 -0.66 -14.92
N ASN A 384 19.38 -0.34 -15.83
CA ASN A 384 18.79 -1.36 -16.71
C ASN A 384 19.79 -1.84 -17.77
N ILE A 385 20.63 -0.93 -18.31
CA ILE A 385 21.74 -1.33 -19.20
C ILE A 385 22.71 -2.25 -18.46
N LEU A 386 23.10 -1.90 -17.23
CA LEU A 386 24.01 -2.74 -16.43
C LEU A 386 23.41 -4.12 -16.13
N LYS A 387 22.10 -4.23 -15.89
CA LYS A 387 21.42 -5.53 -15.72
C LYS A 387 21.54 -6.40 -16.97
N ILE A 388 21.42 -5.82 -18.16
CA ILE A 388 21.60 -6.54 -19.43
C ILE A 388 23.06 -7.01 -19.57
N ILE A 389 24.03 -6.13 -19.32
CA ILE A 389 25.46 -6.46 -19.41
C ILE A 389 25.81 -7.59 -18.43
N VAL A 390 25.36 -7.50 -17.17
CA VAL A 390 25.60 -8.53 -16.16
C VAL A 390 24.88 -9.83 -16.52
N GLY A 391 23.64 -9.77 -17.00
CA GLY A 391 22.90 -10.94 -17.48
C GLY A 391 23.61 -11.64 -18.64
N LEU A 392 24.09 -10.87 -19.62
CA LEU A 392 24.84 -11.37 -20.76
C LEU A 392 26.16 -12.02 -20.31
N ALA A 393 26.91 -11.35 -19.44
CA ALA A 393 28.16 -11.86 -18.89
C ALA A 393 27.96 -13.23 -18.22
N TRP A 394 26.94 -13.39 -17.37
CA TRP A 394 26.63 -14.68 -16.75
C TRP A 394 26.13 -15.73 -17.75
N SER A 395 25.35 -15.33 -18.76
CA SER A 395 24.88 -16.23 -19.80
C SER A 395 26.00 -16.78 -20.69
N ILE A 396 27.15 -16.11 -20.76
CA ILE A 396 28.35 -16.54 -21.48
C ILE A 396 29.32 -17.28 -20.55
N ALA A 397 29.57 -16.73 -19.35
CA ALA A 397 30.52 -17.29 -18.40
C ALA A 397 30.13 -18.69 -17.91
N LEU A 398 28.85 -18.92 -17.57
CA LEU A 398 28.40 -20.22 -17.06
C LEU A 398 28.54 -21.35 -18.09
N PRO A 399 28.10 -21.22 -19.36
CA PRO A 399 28.38 -22.21 -20.39
C PRO A 399 29.87 -22.45 -20.64
N ILE A 400 30.69 -21.38 -20.71
CA ILE A 400 32.12 -21.54 -20.94
C ILE A 400 32.77 -22.33 -19.81
N CYS A 401 32.47 -22.02 -18.55
CA CYS A 401 32.98 -22.76 -17.41
C CYS A 401 32.46 -24.21 -17.37
N TYR A 402 31.22 -24.47 -17.83
CA TYR A 402 30.65 -25.81 -17.94
C TYR A 402 31.31 -26.64 -19.07
N LEU A 403 31.57 -26.03 -20.23
CA LEU A 403 32.23 -26.69 -21.37
C LEU A 403 33.73 -26.91 -21.15
N HIS A 404 34.39 -25.98 -20.44
CA HIS A 404 35.80 -26.13 -20.03
C HIS A 404 36.00 -27.38 -19.18
N GLN A 405 35.04 -27.68 -18.30
CA GLN A 405 35.05 -28.87 -17.46
C GLN A 405 34.93 -30.18 -18.26
N ASN A 406 34.34 -30.14 -19.46
CA ASN A 406 34.12 -31.30 -20.34
C ASN A 406 35.24 -31.47 -21.40
N ASN A 407 36.43 -30.92 -21.16
CA ASN A 407 37.64 -31.04 -22.00
C ASN A 407 37.51 -30.59 -23.48
N SER A 408 36.47 -29.82 -23.84
CA SER A 408 36.23 -29.42 -25.23
C SER A 408 36.85 -28.07 -25.63
N PHE A 409 37.36 -27.28 -24.67
CA PHE A 409 37.98 -25.97 -24.94
C PHE A 409 39.09 -25.66 -23.92
N SER A 410 40.33 -25.50 -24.39
CA SER A 410 41.50 -25.15 -23.56
C SER A 410 41.85 -23.68 -23.71
N PHE A 411 41.59 -22.86 -22.68
CA PHE A 411 42.17 -21.52 -22.55
C PHE A 411 43.50 -21.62 -21.80
N GLY A 412 44.60 -21.74 -22.55
CA GLY A 412 45.95 -21.91 -21.97
C GLY A 412 46.42 -20.82 -21.02
N LYS A 413 45.79 -19.62 -21.01
CA LYS A 413 46.21 -18.48 -20.17
C LYS A 413 45.48 -18.34 -18.83
N ILE A 414 44.35 -19.03 -18.63
CA ILE A 414 43.55 -18.92 -17.38
C ILE A 414 43.95 -20.00 -16.36
N LYS A 415 44.51 -21.12 -16.83
CA LYS A 415 44.97 -22.24 -16.02
C LYS A 415 46.07 -21.86 -15.02
N ASP A 416 46.97 -20.96 -15.42
CA ASP A 416 48.10 -20.53 -14.57
C ASP A 416 47.67 -19.57 -13.44
N MET A 417 46.67 -18.71 -13.68
CA MET A 417 46.17 -17.74 -12.70
C MET A 417 45.36 -18.38 -11.56
N LEU A 418 44.76 -19.56 -11.81
CA LEU A 418 43.87 -20.25 -10.87
C LEU A 418 44.51 -21.46 -10.17
N SER A 419 45.82 -21.69 -10.36
CA SER A 419 46.59 -22.77 -9.74
C SER A 419 46.55 -22.79 -8.20
N PHE A 420 46.19 -21.67 -7.56
CA PHE A 420 45.95 -21.60 -6.11
C PHE A 420 44.72 -22.41 -5.65
N LEU A 421 43.72 -22.61 -6.51
CA LEU A 421 42.46 -23.31 -6.19
C LEU A 421 42.56 -24.84 -6.26
N ASP A 422 43.60 -25.39 -6.88
CA ASP A 422 43.83 -26.84 -6.98
C ASP A 422 44.22 -27.49 -5.63
N LYS A 423 44.39 -26.71 -4.56
CA LYS A 423 44.72 -27.22 -3.21
C LYS A 423 43.53 -27.77 -2.41
N ILE A 424 42.28 -27.58 -2.86
CA ILE A 424 41.09 -28.11 -2.16
C ILE A 424 40.61 -29.38 -2.90
N LYS A 425 40.92 -30.56 -2.36
CA LYS A 425 40.55 -31.86 -2.94
C LYS A 425 39.02 -32.03 -3.06
N GLY A 426 38.53 -32.37 -4.27
CA GLY A 426 37.38 -33.29 -4.41
C GLY A 426 36.18 -32.88 -5.27
N VAL A 427 36.11 -31.64 -5.79
CA VAL A 427 35.05 -31.15 -6.71
C VAL A 427 35.72 -30.25 -7.76
N PRO A 428 35.33 -30.26 -9.05
CA PRO A 428 35.96 -29.38 -10.03
C PRO A 428 35.71 -27.90 -9.67
N PRO A 429 36.75 -27.15 -9.26
CA PRO A 429 36.55 -25.98 -8.40
C PRO A 429 35.96 -24.78 -9.12
N LEU A 430 36.26 -24.61 -10.42
CA LEU A 430 35.96 -23.36 -11.13
C LEU A 430 34.48 -23.17 -11.43
N TYR A 431 33.80 -24.18 -11.99
CA TYR A 431 32.37 -24.05 -12.32
C TYR A 431 31.50 -23.97 -11.06
N LEU A 432 31.77 -24.80 -10.04
CA LEU A 432 31.00 -24.78 -8.80
C LEU A 432 31.20 -23.46 -8.03
N MET A 433 32.42 -22.91 -8.01
CA MET A 433 32.69 -21.58 -7.46
C MET A 433 31.95 -20.49 -8.25
N THR A 434 31.95 -20.57 -9.58
CA THR A 434 31.22 -19.64 -10.46
C THR A 434 29.71 -19.67 -10.18
N VAL A 435 29.13 -20.86 -10.00
CA VAL A 435 27.74 -21.04 -9.58
C VAL A 435 27.49 -20.46 -8.17
N ALA A 436 28.39 -20.70 -7.22
CA ALA A 436 28.26 -20.16 -5.86
C ALA A 436 28.24 -18.62 -5.86
N VAL A 437 29.12 -17.98 -6.65
CA VAL A 437 29.14 -16.51 -6.82
C VAL A 437 27.85 -16.03 -7.49
N TYR A 438 27.35 -16.72 -8.51
CA TYR A 438 26.08 -16.41 -9.17
C TYR A 438 24.88 -16.49 -8.20
N LEU A 439 24.89 -17.44 -7.26
CA LEU A 439 23.82 -17.65 -6.28
C LEU A 439 23.87 -16.71 -5.07
N LEU A 440 25.03 -16.13 -4.76
CA LEU A 440 25.22 -15.28 -3.59
C LEU A 440 24.16 -14.17 -3.44
N PRO A 441 23.80 -13.40 -4.48
CA PRO A 441 22.75 -12.38 -4.36
C PRO A 441 21.37 -12.97 -4.07
N ASN A 442 21.07 -14.18 -4.58
CA ASN A 442 19.79 -14.85 -4.32
C ASN A 442 19.73 -15.36 -2.88
N LEU A 443 20.83 -15.91 -2.36
CA LEU A 443 20.92 -16.34 -0.96
C LEU A 443 20.73 -15.17 0.00
N LEU A 444 21.36 -14.01 -0.31
CA LEU A 444 21.11 -12.78 0.44
C LEU A 444 19.64 -12.37 0.39
N ALA A 445 19.00 -12.43 -0.79
CA ALA A 445 17.59 -12.10 -0.92
C ALA A 445 16.68 -13.04 -0.10
N VAL A 446 16.98 -14.35 -0.06
CA VAL A 446 16.27 -15.33 0.78
C VAL A 446 16.46 -15.03 2.26
N ALA A 447 17.68 -14.72 2.68
CA ALA A 447 17.95 -14.32 4.07
C ALA A 447 17.15 -13.05 4.46
N LEU A 448 17.15 -12.04 3.59
CA LEU A 448 16.36 -10.81 3.81
C LEU A 448 14.85 -11.05 3.79
N PHE A 449 14.38 -12.04 3.02
CA PHE A 449 12.98 -12.46 3.02
C PHE A 449 12.61 -13.08 4.37
N LEU A 450 13.40 -14.05 4.87
CA LEU A 450 13.15 -14.73 6.14
C LEU A 450 13.24 -13.78 7.35
N PHE A 451 14.06 -12.74 7.26
CA PHE A 451 14.22 -11.73 8.30
C PHE A 451 13.66 -10.36 7.87
N PRO A 452 12.32 -10.17 7.86
CA PRO A 452 11.71 -8.91 7.43
C PRO A 452 12.11 -7.74 8.32
N MET A 453 12.48 -7.96 9.59
CA MET A 453 13.02 -6.90 10.46
C MET A 453 14.31 -6.30 9.91
N LEU A 454 15.24 -7.15 9.46
CA LEU A 454 16.50 -6.72 8.84
C LEU A 454 16.23 -5.99 7.54
N ARG A 455 15.32 -6.53 6.70
CA ARG A 455 14.93 -5.89 5.44
C ARG A 455 14.29 -4.51 5.65
N ARG A 456 13.38 -4.36 6.62
CA ARG A 456 12.81 -3.05 7.01
C ARG A 456 13.87 -2.07 7.46
N TRP A 457 14.88 -2.52 8.20
CA TRP A 457 15.98 -1.68 8.65
C TRP A 457 16.85 -1.20 7.49
N ILE A 458 17.24 -2.11 6.58
CA ILE A 458 18.01 -1.82 5.37
C ILE A 458 17.24 -0.84 4.48
N GLU A 459 15.98 -1.13 4.19
CA GLU A 459 15.15 -0.27 3.34
C GLU A 459 15.01 1.12 3.96
N ASN A 460 14.83 1.26 5.28
CA ASN A 460 14.70 2.54 5.98
C ASN A 460 16.03 3.29 6.20
N SER A 461 17.17 2.64 5.95
CA SER A 461 18.48 3.27 6.10
C SER A 461 18.72 4.28 4.97
N ASP A 462 19.29 5.42 5.33
CA ASP A 462 19.72 6.46 4.38
C ASP A 462 21.24 6.46 4.15
N TRP A 463 21.94 5.41 4.61
CA TRP A 463 23.37 5.25 4.39
C TRP A 463 23.71 5.09 2.91
N LEU A 464 24.73 5.81 2.44
CA LEU A 464 25.16 5.83 1.04
C LEU A 464 25.46 4.43 0.49
N ILE A 465 26.15 3.60 1.28
CA ILE A 465 26.51 2.22 0.89
C ILE A 465 25.25 1.36 0.71
N VAL A 466 24.33 1.42 1.67
CA VAL A 466 23.06 0.70 1.62
C VAL A 466 22.23 1.18 0.43
N ARG A 467 22.20 2.49 0.19
CA ARG A 467 21.51 3.10 -0.95
C ARG A 467 22.08 2.62 -2.29
N PHE A 468 23.39 2.47 -2.40
CA PHE A 468 24.04 1.95 -3.61
C PHE A 468 23.66 0.48 -3.87
N PHE A 469 23.72 -0.38 -2.85
CA PHE A 469 23.29 -1.78 -2.98
C PHE A 469 21.79 -1.90 -3.28
N LEU A 470 20.94 -1.10 -2.62
CA LEU A 470 19.51 -1.08 -2.89
C LEU A 470 19.20 -0.56 -4.29
N TRP A 471 19.94 0.43 -4.80
CA TRP A 471 19.74 0.97 -6.15
C TRP A 471 19.82 -0.13 -7.21
N TRP A 472 20.71 -1.12 -7.05
CA TRP A 472 20.80 -2.30 -7.93
C TRP A 472 19.51 -3.15 -7.92
N SER A 473 18.94 -3.37 -6.73
CA SER A 473 17.79 -4.25 -6.53
C SER A 473 16.45 -3.57 -6.84
N GLN A 474 16.19 -2.39 -6.28
CA GLN A 474 14.90 -1.69 -6.36
C GLN A 474 15.09 -0.16 -6.48
N PRO A 475 14.26 0.54 -7.29
CA PRO A 475 14.22 2.01 -7.26
C PRO A 475 13.70 2.49 -5.89
N ARG A 476 14.28 3.59 -5.40
CA ARG A 476 13.86 4.21 -4.14
C ARG A 476 12.55 4.97 -4.39
N ILE A 477 11.44 4.32 -4.11
CA ILE A 477 10.11 4.91 -4.08
C ILE A 477 9.71 5.22 -2.63
N TYR A 478 8.87 6.25 -2.46
CA TYR A 478 8.36 6.63 -1.14
C TYR A 478 7.34 5.60 -0.63
N VAL A 479 6.40 5.22 -1.52
CA VAL A 479 5.31 4.28 -1.22
C VAL A 479 5.84 2.86 -1.09
N GLY A 480 5.38 2.12 -0.07
CA GLY A 480 5.75 0.71 0.14
C GLY A 480 7.05 0.47 0.92
N ARG A 481 7.82 1.52 1.27
CA ARG A 481 9.09 1.39 1.99
C ARG A 481 8.89 0.81 3.38
N GLY A 482 9.54 -0.32 3.67
CA GLY A 482 9.43 -0.99 4.97
C GLY A 482 8.02 -1.51 5.30
N MET A 483 7.12 -1.57 4.31
CA MET A 483 5.80 -2.19 4.43
C MET A 483 5.94 -3.71 4.25
N HIS A 484 6.59 -4.37 5.20
CA HIS A 484 6.59 -5.83 5.26
C HIS A 484 5.65 -6.32 6.34
N GLU A 485 4.90 -7.35 5.99
CA GLU A 485 4.04 -8.08 6.90
C GLU A 485 4.79 -8.61 8.13
N SER A 486 4.02 -8.98 9.15
CA SER A 486 4.56 -9.63 10.34
C SER A 486 5.30 -10.94 9.99
N GLN A 487 6.33 -11.29 10.78
CA GLN A 487 7.07 -12.54 10.59
C GLN A 487 6.14 -13.76 10.63
N PHE A 488 5.13 -13.74 11.51
CA PHE A 488 4.16 -14.82 11.62
C PHE A 488 3.33 -15.00 10.34
N ALA A 489 2.83 -13.91 9.76
CA ALA A 489 2.11 -13.95 8.50
C ALA A 489 2.99 -14.48 7.36
N LEU A 490 4.26 -14.08 7.33
CA LEU A 490 5.24 -14.54 6.34
C LEU A 490 5.50 -16.06 6.45
N ILE A 491 5.71 -16.58 7.66
CA ILE A 491 5.93 -18.01 7.91
C ILE A 491 4.70 -18.80 7.46
N LYS A 492 3.50 -18.36 7.86
CA LYS A 492 2.22 -18.94 7.44
C LYS A 492 2.09 -19.00 5.91
N TYR A 493 2.42 -17.91 5.22
CA TYR A 493 2.42 -17.84 3.76
C TYR A 493 3.46 -18.79 3.14
N THR A 494 4.66 -18.84 3.72
CA THR A 494 5.76 -19.68 3.22
C THR A 494 5.42 -21.16 3.35
N ILE A 495 4.88 -21.60 4.49
CA ILE A 495 4.46 -22.99 4.71
C ILE A 495 3.38 -23.39 3.71
N PHE A 496 2.39 -22.52 3.47
CA PHE A 496 1.34 -22.77 2.48
C PHE A 496 1.92 -23.07 1.09
N TRP A 497 2.81 -22.21 0.61
CA TRP A 497 3.40 -22.39 -0.73
C TRP A 497 4.39 -23.56 -0.81
N VAL A 498 5.19 -23.81 0.24
CA VAL A 498 6.11 -24.95 0.27
C VAL A 498 5.33 -26.26 0.20
N LEU A 499 4.27 -26.43 1.00
CA LEU A 499 3.45 -27.64 0.98
C LEU A 499 2.77 -27.85 -0.39
N LEU A 500 2.19 -26.78 -0.95
CA LEU A 500 1.55 -26.81 -2.28
C LEU A 500 2.56 -27.21 -3.35
N LEU A 501 3.72 -26.55 -3.41
CA LEU A 501 4.73 -26.80 -4.43
C LEU A 501 5.37 -28.19 -4.28
N CYS A 502 5.61 -28.67 -3.06
CA CYS A 502 6.11 -30.03 -2.82
C CYS A 502 5.16 -31.08 -3.37
N SER A 503 3.86 -31.00 -3.06
CA SER A 503 2.86 -31.94 -3.60
C SER A 503 2.74 -31.85 -5.11
N LYS A 504 2.75 -30.63 -5.65
CA LYS A 504 2.72 -30.37 -7.09
C LYS A 504 3.89 -31.02 -7.81
N PHE A 505 5.12 -30.76 -7.38
CA PHE A 505 6.30 -31.30 -8.04
C PHE A 505 6.45 -32.80 -7.84
N ALA A 506 6.01 -33.35 -6.71
CA ALA A 506 5.93 -34.80 -6.54
C ALA A 506 5.00 -35.42 -7.60
N PHE A 507 3.80 -34.85 -7.77
CA PHE A 507 2.85 -35.31 -8.79
C PHE A 507 3.43 -35.18 -10.21
N SER A 508 3.95 -34.00 -10.57
CA SER A 508 4.55 -33.78 -11.88
C SER A 508 5.72 -34.75 -12.14
N TYR A 509 6.58 -35.01 -11.15
CA TYR A 509 7.71 -35.91 -11.33
C TYR A 509 7.28 -37.37 -11.54
N PHE A 510 6.46 -37.91 -10.63
CA PHE A 510 6.12 -39.34 -10.63
C PHE A 510 5.11 -39.72 -11.72
N ILE A 511 4.14 -38.84 -12.01
CA ILE A 511 3.02 -39.16 -12.91
C ILE A 511 3.24 -38.59 -14.30
N GLN A 512 3.82 -37.38 -14.43
CA GLN A 512 3.99 -36.73 -15.74
C GLN A 512 5.36 -37.09 -16.35
N ILE A 513 6.46 -36.70 -15.70
CA ILE A 513 7.79 -36.70 -16.33
C ILE A 513 8.43 -38.09 -16.39
N LYS A 514 8.51 -38.80 -15.25
CA LYS A 514 9.21 -40.11 -15.17
C LYS A 514 8.65 -41.16 -16.15
N PRO A 515 7.32 -41.31 -16.35
CA PRO A 515 6.78 -42.27 -17.29
C PRO A 515 7.10 -41.97 -18.76
N LEU A 516 7.37 -40.71 -19.12
CA LEU A 516 7.65 -40.31 -20.52
C LEU A 516 9.09 -40.59 -20.94
N VAL A 517 10.02 -40.66 -19.98
CA VAL A 517 11.45 -40.85 -20.28
C VAL A 517 11.70 -42.17 -20.99
N LYS A 518 11.08 -43.27 -20.55
CA LYS A 518 11.27 -44.60 -21.16
C LYS A 518 10.75 -44.66 -22.61
N PRO A 519 9.50 -44.28 -22.92
CA PRO A 519 9.03 -44.14 -24.30
C PRO A 519 9.90 -43.20 -25.14
N THR A 520 10.39 -42.10 -24.56
CA THR A 520 11.27 -41.15 -25.27
C THR A 520 12.60 -41.80 -25.65
N LYS A 521 13.25 -42.52 -24.71
CA LYS A 521 14.48 -43.29 -24.97
C LYS A 521 14.25 -44.34 -26.06
N ASP A 522 13.10 -45.00 -26.05
CA ASP A 522 12.75 -46.03 -27.04
C ASP A 522 12.51 -45.42 -28.44
N ILE A 523 11.75 -44.33 -28.55
CA ILE A 523 11.51 -43.61 -29.83
C ILE A 523 12.81 -43.05 -30.42
N MET A 524 13.70 -42.51 -29.58
CA MET A 524 14.99 -41.97 -30.02
C MET A 524 15.99 -43.05 -30.46
N ARG A 525 15.82 -44.31 -30.04
CA ARG A 525 16.66 -45.44 -30.47
C ARG A 525 16.33 -45.95 -31.87
N ILE A 526 15.14 -45.65 -32.40
CA ILE A 526 14.72 -46.09 -33.73
C ILE A 526 15.41 -45.22 -34.79
N ARG A 527 16.39 -45.77 -35.51
CA ARG A 527 17.24 -45.01 -36.44
C ARG A 527 16.80 -45.03 -37.92
N HIS A 528 15.72 -45.74 -38.28
CA HIS A 528 15.27 -45.85 -39.67
C HIS A 528 13.73 -45.91 -39.72
N VAL A 529 13.08 -44.75 -39.84
CA VAL A 529 11.61 -44.65 -39.98
C VAL A 529 11.29 -44.00 -41.32
N THR A 530 10.58 -44.73 -42.18
CA THR A 530 9.97 -44.17 -43.40
C THR A 530 8.64 -43.53 -43.02
N TYR A 531 8.60 -42.20 -42.93
CA TYR A 531 7.38 -41.46 -42.65
C TYR A 531 6.43 -41.53 -43.85
N ALA A 532 5.19 -41.97 -43.64
CA ALA A 532 4.16 -41.99 -44.69
C ALA A 532 3.85 -40.58 -45.23
N TRP A 533 3.91 -39.56 -44.35
CA TRP A 533 3.73 -38.14 -44.68
C TRP A 533 5.06 -37.45 -45.02
N HIS A 534 5.73 -37.96 -46.06
CA HIS A 534 7.02 -37.48 -46.54
C HIS A 534 7.02 -36.03 -47.06
N GLU A 535 5.87 -35.44 -47.40
CA GLU A 535 5.76 -34.05 -47.89
C GLU A 535 6.04 -32.98 -46.81
N PHE A 536 5.66 -33.23 -45.55
CA PHE A 536 5.85 -32.27 -44.46
C PHE A 536 7.18 -32.46 -43.72
N PHE A 537 7.72 -33.68 -43.72
CA PHE A 537 8.97 -34.02 -43.02
C PHE A 537 9.87 -34.95 -43.87
N PRO A 538 10.38 -34.47 -45.02
CA PRO A 538 11.09 -35.31 -45.98
C PRO A 538 12.41 -35.91 -45.44
N ASP A 539 13.04 -35.29 -44.44
CA ASP A 539 14.35 -35.69 -43.89
C ASP A 539 14.37 -35.79 -42.34
N ALA A 540 13.32 -36.30 -41.71
CA ALA A 540 13.28 -36.43 -40.25
C ALA A 540 14.13 -37.60 -39.71
N LYS A 541 15.47 -37.43 -39.68
CA LYS A 541 16.46 -38.48 -39.31
C LYS A 541 16.45 -38.96 -37.85
N TYR A 542 15.68 -38.34 -36.94
CA TYR A 542 15.81 -38.57 -35.49
C TYR A 542 14.48 -38.59 -34.71
N ASN A 543 13.33 -38.75 -35.38
CA ASN A 543 12.00 -38.84 -34.74
C ASN A 543 11.62 -37.70 -33.78
N TYR A 544 12.27 -36.53 -33.90
CA TYR A 544 12.04 -35.39 -32.99
C TYR A 544 10.59 -34.89 -33.01
N GLY A 545 9.89 -34.97 -34.16
CA GLY A 545 8.48 -34.59 -34.25
C GLY A 545 7.56 -35.48 -33.40
N ALA A 546 7.82 -36.78 -33.36
CA ALA A 546 7.07 -37.72 -32.52
C ALA A 546 7.34 -37.46 -31.03
N VAL A 547 8.60 -37.24 -30.65
CA VAL A 547 8.96 -36.84 -29.27
C VAL A 547 8.28 -35.54 -28.89
N LEU A 548 8.30 -34.52 -29.75
CA LEU A 548 7.64 -33.24 -29.50
C LEU A 548 6.13 -33.42 -29.28
N SER A 549 5.46 -34.22 -30.13
CA SER A 549 4.02 -34.48 -30.00
C SER A 549 3.65 -35.18 -28.69
N LEU A 550 4.53 -36.02 -28.15
CA LEU A 550 4.35 -36.73 -26.88
C LEU A 550 4.59 -35.79 -25.68
N TRP A 551 5.55 -34.89 -25.77
CA TRP A 551 5.90 -33.98 -24.67
C TRP A 551 5.01 -32.73 -24.58
N VAL A 552 4.56 -32.16 -25.71
CA VAL A 552 3.80 -30.89 -25.73
C VAL A 552 2.55 -30.93 -24.85
N PRO A 553 1.65 -31.93 -24.94
CA PRO A 553 0.46 -31.99 -24.09
C PRO A 553 0.80 -32.06 -22.60
N VAL A 554 1.86 -32.79 -22.24
CA VAL A 554 2.28 -32.96 -20.84
C VAL A 554 2.87 -31.67 -20.30
N ILE A 555 3.70 -30.97 -21.07
CA ILE A 555 4.25 -29.67 -20.69
C ILE A 555 3.13 -28.65 -20.51
N LEU A 556 2.09 -28.66 -21.36
CA LEU A 556 0.92 -27.80 -21.19
C LEU A 556 0.17 -28.09 -19.89
N VAL A 557 -0.07 -29.37 -19.58
CA VAL A 557 -0.68 -29.79 -18.31
C VAL A 557 0.18 -29.35 -17.11
N TYR A 558 1.50 -29.47 -17.20
CA TYR A 558 2.44 -29.04 -16.14
C TYR A 558 2.33 -27.55 -15.79
N PHE A 559 2.04 -26.68 -16.77
CA PHE A 559 1.83 -25.26 -16.55
C PHE A 559 0.40 -24.92 -16.09
N MET A 560 -0.59 -25.76 -16.39
CA MET A 560 -1.99 -25.57 -15.98
C MET A 560 -2.28 -26.13 -14.59
N ASP A 561 -1.65 -27.25 -14.22
CA ASP A 561 -1.86 -27.94 -12.94
C ASP A 561 -1.68 -27.09 -11.67
N PRO A 562 -0.91 -25.97 -11.62
CA PRO A 562 -0.80 -25.17 -10.40
C PRO A 562 -2.14 -24.58 -9.96
N GLN A 563 -3.07 -24.34 -10.89
CA GLN A 563 -4.41 -23.85 -10.58
C GLN A 563 -5.22 -24.87 -9.78
N ILE A 564 -5.09 -26.16 -10.13
CA ILE A 564 -5.77 -27.27 -9.45
C ILE A 564 -5.20 -27.42 -8.04
N TRP A 565 -3.87 -27.47 -7.91
CA TRP A 565 -3.20 -27.57 -6.61
C TRP A 565 -3.52 -26.37 -5.72
N TYR A 566 -3.56 -25.16 -6.29
CA TYR A 566 -3.98 -23.97 -5.57
C TYR A 566 -5.42 -24.05 -5.09
N ALA A 567 -6.36 -24.51 -5.92
CA ALA A 567 -7.76 -24.66 -5.52
C ALA A 567 -7.93 -25.65 -4.35
N ILE A 568 -7.23 -26.79 -4.40
CA ILE A 568 -7.25 -27.81 -3.33
C ILE A 568 -6.70 -27.22 -2.03
N TYR A 569 -5.48 -26.69 -2.05
CA TYR A 569 -4.85 -26.16 -0.84
C TYR A 569 -5.55 -24.92 -0.29
N SER A 570 -6.06 -24.03 -1.16
CA SER A 570 -6.85 -22.86 -0.76
C SER A 570 -8.15 -23.28 -0.08
N THR A 571 -8.83 -24.32 -0.57
CA THR A 571 -10.05 -24.85 0.05
C THR A 571 -9.77 -25.49 1.40
N ILE A 572 -8.70 -26.29 1.52
CA ILE A 572 -8.29 -26.90 2.81
C ILE A 572 -7.93 -25.81 3.81
N TYR A 573 -7.12 -24.84 3.39
CA TYR A 573 -6.64 -23.78 4.24
C TYR A 573 -7.75 -22.82 4.67
N GLY A 574 -8.62 -22.44 3.73
CA GLY A 574 -9.83 -21.65 3.98
C GLY A 574 -10.81 -22.39 4.89
N GLY A 575 -10.96 -23.70 4.72
CA GLY A 575 -11.76 -24.55 5.61
C GLY A 575 -11.21 -24.60 7.04
N PHE A 576 -9.88 -24.72 7.18
CA PHE A 576 -9.21 -24.67 8.49
C PHE A 576 -9.41 -23.31 9.16
N ILE A 577 -9.13 -22.20 8.47
CA ILE A 577 -9.37 -20.85 9.02
C ILE A 577 -10.84 -20.66 9.36
N GLY A 578 -11.76 -21.05 8.47
CA GLY A 578 -13.19 -20.96 8.73
C GLY A 578 -13.61 -21.74 9.97
N ALA A 579 -13.03 -22.92 10.21
CA ALA A 579 -13.27 -23.67 11.44
C ALA A 579 -12.72 -22.96 12.69
N PHE A 580 -11.52 -22.37 12.63
CA PHE A 580 -10.93 -21.61 13.74
C PHE A 580 -11.70 -20.32 14.06
N ASP A 581 -12.10 -19.59 13.02
CA ASP A 581 -12.89 -18.37 13.13
C ASP A 581 -14.38 -18.66 13.40
N ARG A 582 -14.74 -19.96 13.48
CA ARG A 582 -16.12 -20.44 13.67
C ARG A 582 -17.09 -19.89 12.62
N LEU A 583 -16.56 -19.55 11.44
CA LEU A 583 -17.34 -19.16 10.28
C LEU A 583 -18.13 -20.38 9.81
N GLY A 584 -19.45 -20.30 9.92
CA GLY A 584 -20.33 -21.45 9.74
C GLY A 584 -20.50 -22.31 11.00
N GLU A 585 -20.37 -21.75 12.21
CA GLU A 585 -20.85 -22.39 13.45
C GLU A 585 -22.36 -22.65 13.41
N ILE A 586 -23.12 -21.90 12.61
CA ILE A 586 -24.55 -22.12 12.38
C ILE A 586 -24.73 -22.72 11.00
N ARG A 587 -24.83 -24.06 10.93
CA ARG A 587 -25.00 -24.79 9.66
C ARG A 587 -26.43 -25.23 9.40
N THR A 588 -27.30 -25.18 10.41
CA THR A 588 -28.68 -25.67 10.33
C THR A 588 -29.64 -24.69 10.97
N LEU A 589 -30.88 -24.68 10.48
CA LEU A 589 -31.97 -23.87 11.04
C LEU A 589 -32.22 -24.19 12.52
N SER A 590 -32.01 -25.45 12.93
CA SER A 590 -32.12 -25.86 14.33
C SER A 590 -31.03 -25.23 15.22
N MET A 591 -29.81 -25.12 14.71
CA MET A 591 -28.70 -24.47 15.40
C MET A 591 -28.84 -22.95 15.41
N LEU A 592 -29.41 -22.38 14.34
CA LEU A 592 -29.80 -20.97 14.31
C LEU A 592 -30.86 -20.70 15.38
N ARG A 593 -31.90 -21.55 15.47
CA ARG A 593 -32.98 -21.42 16.46
C ARG A 593 -32.47 -21.51 17.90
N SER A 594 -31.56 -22.44 18.19
CA SER A 594 -31.00 -22.56 19.54
C SER A 594 -30.10 -21.37 19.91
N ARG A 595 -29.33 -20.84 18.94
CA ARG A 595 -28.53 -19.62 19.15
C ARG A 595 -29.38 -18.36 19.20
N PHE A 596 -30.49 -18.29 18.47
CA PHE A 596 -31.43 -17.17 18.49
C PHE A 596 -32.02 -16.97 19.89
N GLN A 597 -32.28 -18.05 20.62
CA GLN A 597 -32.72 -17.96 22.03
C GLN A 597 -31.65 -17.38 22.96
N SER A 598 -30.36 -17.51 22.61
CA SER A 598 -29.23 -16.92 23.35
C SER A 598 -28.88 -15.50 22.91
N LEU A 599 -29.44 -15.03 21.80
CA LEU A 599 -29.14 -13.73 21.19
C LEU A 599 -29.45 -12.55 22.12
N PRO A 600 -30.60 -12.49 22.82
CA PRO A 600 -30.89 -11.37 23.72
C PRO A 600 -29.89 -11.23 24.87
N GLY A 601 -29.42 -12.35 25.42
CA GLY A 601 -28.42 -12.35 26.48
C GLY A 601 -27.07 -11.85 25.98
N ALA A 602 -26.61 -12.38 24.83
CA ALA A 602 -25.38 -11.91 24.20
C ALA A 602 -25.46 -10.42 23.86
N PHE A 603 -26.55 -9.98 23.26
CA PHE A 603 -26.79 -8.59 22.87
C PHE A 603 -26.66 -7.64 24.06
N ASN A 604 -27.36 -7.91 25.16
CA ASN A 604 -27.27 -7.06 26.36
C ASN A 604 -25.88 -7.05 26.99
N THR A 605 -25.14 -8.16 26.95
CA THR A 605 -23.75 -8.20 27.46
C THR A 605 -22.77 -7.35 26.65
N PHE A 606 -23.08 -7.06 25.39
CA PHE A 606 -22.27 -6.16 24.55
C PHE A 606 -22.79 -4.73 24.55
N LEU A 607 -24.09 -4.51 24.78
CA LEU A 607 -24.71 -3.19 24.78
C LEU A 607 -24.42 -2.39 26.06
N VAL A 608 -24.32 -3.06 27.21
CA VAL A 608 -23.96 -2.43 28.49
C VAL A 608 -22.61 -2.97 28.94
N PRO A 609 -21.56 -2.13 29.09
CA PRO A 609 -20.31 -2.58 29.67
C PRO A 609 -20.59 -3.04 31.10
N SER A 610 -20.44 -4.34 31.36
CA SER A 610 -20.49 -4.84 32.73
C SER A 610 -19.24 -4.34 33.47
N ASP A 611 -19.41 -3.65 34.60
CA ASP A 611 -18.35 -3.17 35.50
C ASP A 611 -17.40 -4.26 36.02
N LYS A 612 -17.67 -5.53 35.71
CA LYS A 612 -16.80 -6.64 36.07
C LYS A 612 -15.55 -6.61 35.19
N LYS A 613 -14.46 -6.08 35.75
CA LYS A 613 -13.07 -6.17 35.26
C LYS A 613 -12.84 -7.45 34.45
N ARG A 614 -12.82 -7.35 33.12
CA ARG A 614 -12.36 -8.44 32.24
C ARG A 614 -10.87 -8.66 32.50
N LYS A 615 -10.51 -9.60 33.36
CA LYS A 615 -9.16 -10.14 33.42
C LYS A 615 -8.85 -10.76 32.05
N ARG A 616 -7.92 -10.15 31.32
CA ARG A 616 -7.32 -10.71 30.09
C ARG A 616 -6.52 -11.95 30.48
N GLY A 617 -7.14 -13.12 30.42
CA GLY A 617 -6.49 -14.42 30.41
C GLY A 617 -7.06 -15.25 29.27
N PHE A 618 -6.20 -15.90 28.50
CA PHE A 618 -6.60 -16.87 27.48
C PHE A 618 -7.46 -17.97 28.13
N PHE A 619 -8.76 -18.00 27.80
CA PHE A 619 -9.63 -19.11 28.22
C PHE A 619 -10.46 -19.59 27.04
N LEU A 620 -10.16 -20.82 26.63
CA LEU A 620 -10.83 -21.64 25.62
C LEU A 620 -12.19 -22.19 26.08
N SER A 621 -12.78 -21.65 27.14
CA SER A 621 -14.10 -22.05 27.64
C SER A 621 -14.91 -20.84 28.07
N LYS A 622 -15.60 -20.19 27.12
CA LYS A 622 -16.82 -19.45 27.46
C LYS A 622 -17.91 -20.49 27.76
N HIS A 623 -17.89 -21.05 28.97
CA HIS A 623 -19.14 -21.51 29.56
C HIS A 623 -20.00 -20.26 29.71
N PHE A 624 -21.05 -20.16 28.90
CA PHE A 624 -22.10 -19.19 29.12
C PHE A 624 -22.68 -19.53 30.49
N ASN A 625 -22.48 -18.63 31.47
CA ASN A 625 -23.11 -18.76 32.77
C ASN A 625 -24.62 -18.87 32.56
N GLU A 626 -25.15 -20.05 32.80
CA GLU A 626 -26.58 -20.30 32.85
C GLU A 626 -27.11 -19.75 34.18
N GLY A 627 -27.15 -18.42 34.26
CA GLY A 627 -27.67 -17.66 35.40
C GLY A 627 -29.18 -17.50 35.29
N SER A 628 -29.92 -18.36 35.97
CA SER A 628 -31.37 -18.29 36.13
C SER A 628 -31.81 -16.99 36.82
N LYS A 629 -32.73 -16.24 36.18
CA LYS A 629 -33.64 -15.18 36.70
C LYS A 629 -33.72 -13.88 35.85
N SER A 630 -32.78 -13.63 34.93
CA SER A 630 -32.73 -12.38 34.11
C SER A 630 -33.29 -12.48 32.67
N LYS A 631 -33.43 -13.70 32.11
CA LYS A 631 -33.69 -13.93 30.67
C LYS A 631 -34.89 -13.16 30.09
N ARG A 632 -35.98 -12.97 30.86
CA ARG A 632 -37.18 -12.27 30.38
C ARG A 632 -36.99 -10.76 30.27
N SER A 633 -36.27 -10.15 31.22
CA SER A 633 -35.94 -8.72 31.20
C SER A 633 -34.92 -8.42 30.09
N GLU A 634 -33.93 -9.29 29.92
CA GLU A 634 -32.97 -9.21 28.82
C GLU A 634 -33.64 -9.34 27.45
N ALA A 635 -34.57 -10.29 27.30
CA ALA A 635 -35.36 -10.46 26.09
C ALA A 635 -36.22 -9.23 25.77
N ALA A 636 -36.84 -8.59 26.78
CA ALA A 636 -37.64 -7.39 26.59
C ALA A 636 -36.81 -6.21 26.08
N LYS A 637 -35.62 -5.98 26.66
CA LYS A 637 -34.69 -4.92 26.21
C LYS A 637 -34.20 -5.15 24.78
N PHE A 638 -33.85 -6.39 24.45
CA PHE A 638 -33.49 -6.78 23.09
C PHE A 638 -34.65 -6.53 22.12
N ALA A 639 -35.85 -6.98 22.46
CA ALA A 639 -37.02 -6.83 21.61
C ALA A 639 -37.36 -5.36 21.33
N GLN A 640 -37.26 -4.49 22.34
CA GLN A 640 -37.51 -3.06 22.16
C GLN A 640 -36.56 -2.45 21.12
N LEU A 641 -35.25 -2.68 21.25
CA LEU A 641 -34.28 -2.13 20.30
C LEU A 641 -34.36 -2.81 18.93
N TRP A 642 -34.55 -4.13 18.91
CA TRP A 642 -34.66 -4.90 17.68
C TRP A 642 -35.90 -4.46 16.87
N ASN A 643 -37.01 -4.19 17.54
CA ASN A 643 -38.21 -3.67 16.88
C ASN A 643 -37.96 -2.29 16.26
N GLU A 644 -37.27 -1.37 16.94
CA GLU A 644 -36.91 -0.07 16.36
C GLU A 644 -36.02 -0.21 15.12
N ILE A 645 -35.04 -1.12 15.16
CA ILE A 645 -34.18 -1.41 13.99
C ILE A 645 -35.02 -1.92 12.82
N ILE A 646 -35.93 -2.87 13.07
CA ILE A 646 -36.81 -3.41 12.02
C ILE A 646 -37.78 -2.34 11.50
N CYS A 647 -38.32 -1.49 12.37
CA CYS A 647 -39.15 -0.36 11.96
C CYS A 647 -38.38 0.61 11.07
N SER A 648 -37.16 0.99 11.45
CA SER A 648 -36.29 1.84 10.64
C SER A 648 -35.98 1.21 9.27
N PHE A 649 -35.66 -0.09 9.21
CA PHE A 649 -35.47 -0.78 7.92
C PHE A 649 -36.74 -0.82 7.07
N ARG A 650 -37.92 -0.91 7.69
CA ARG A 650 -39.20 -0.87 6.97
C ARG A 650 -39.60 0.54 6.52
N GLU A 651 -39.15 1.58 7.22
CA GLU A 651 -39.36 2.97 6.83
C GLU A 651 -38.51 3.35 5.61
N GLU A 652 -37.31 2.77 5.50
CA GLU A 652 -36.41 2.94 4.35
C GLU A 652 -36.71 1.99 3.18
N ASP A 653 -37.67 1.06 3.34
CA ASP A 653 -38.01 0.08 2.31
C ASP A 653 -38.86 0.73 1.20
N LEU A 654 -38.37 0.65 -0.05
CA LEU A 654 -39.03 1.20 -1.24
C LEU A 654 -40.30 0.41 -1.62
N ILE A 655 -40.49 -0.79 -1.04
CA ILE A 655 -41.64 -1.69 -1.26
C ILE A 655 -42.52 -1.71 0.01
N SER A 656 -42.80 -0.54 0.55
CA SER A 656 -43.74 -0.38 1.66
C SER A 656 -45.13 -0.03 1.12
N ASP A 657 -46.15 -0.80 1.49
CA ASP A 657 -47.57 -0.51 1.22
C ASP A 657 -48.09 0.72 2.00
N ARG A 658 -47.21 1.44 2.72
CA ARG A 658 -47.52 2.75 3.30
C ARG A 658 -47.37 3.84 2.23
N LYS A 659 -48.29 3.87 1.28
CA LYS A 659 -48.63 5.06 0.50
C LYS A 659 -50.11 5.38 0.63
#